data_AF-A0A521UC36-F1
#
_entry.id   AF-A0A521UC36-F1
#
_cell.length_a   1.000
_cell.length_b   1.000
_cell.length_c   1.000
_cell.angle_alpha   90.00
_cell.angle_beta   90.00
_cell.angle_gamma   90.00
#
_symmetry.space_group_name_H-M   'P 1'
#
loop_
_entity.id
_entity.type
_entity.pdbx_description
1 polymer ?
#
loop_
_entity_poly.entity_id
_entity_poly.type
_entity_poly.pdbx_seq_one_letter_code
_entity_poly.pdbx_strand_id
1 'polypeptide(L)'
;MEERGLGVAQIGDAHEHHREGEDLEREDHPHQQAAGRVEQLAGRGRSVSGGERGRIHRYAGSYGLAIRAGHDFHQRKESAAMEAHLSARFCYGRCMAASLDALLRPRSIAVIGAARKRGSIAAEVFHNLVHVGFQGAVYPVNPKAPVVQSVRAYATVEDIPDAVDLALLVVPAAQVLETIDACGRKGVRAVVVISAGFAETGPEGAALQLALADRARGYGMRVVGPNCLGVLNAHPDVRMGATFAPNFPPFGGVAVCSQSGALGLAILDLALEVGMGISSFVSIGNRADVSAADLMAYWEDDPDTKVVLLYLENLGDPAEFLEVARRVSRKKPVAVVKSGRTEAGRRAASSHTGALAGMDVAVDALLGQCGVLRTDTIHELFEVAMLLSTQPVPRGPRVAILTNAGGPGIMATDACESRGLKVPALAEATREALRSFLPAAASVGNPVDMIASASPEQYERSLKLLLADPGVDAVLTLFVTPIVTRATDVAEAIARAAAGSDKPIAACMMGSQGVPEAVATLREHRIPTYTFPEAAAAALARAARYGVFLAGGDDPPPALPVDRDAAARVLGAAVPEGARGRWLSPDEVRAVLDAYGVATPRQALARTGDEAVRFAAELGFPVALKLVAEGITHKTDVGGVRLGLRDEAEVREAYLAMLGRLTELGRAGDMRGVLLQRMAERGVETFVGATKDPEFGHLIGFGLGGVQVELLKDVVFRVAPLGAADAAQMVDGIRARALLEGFRGGPVVDKGALADVLLRVGRLVADFPHIAEIDLNPVIARPDGVLAVDARIRVET
;
A
#
# COMPACT_ATOMS: atom_id res chain seq x y z
N MET A 1 -9.54 -45.76 29.23
CA MET A 1 -8.84 -46.95 29.76
C MET A 1 -7.58 -47.09 28.92
N GLU A 2 -6.35 -46.95 29.37
CA GLU A 2 -5.64 -46.65 30.64
C GLU A 2 -4.36 -45.91 30.16
N GLU A 3 -3.96 -44.73 30.62
CA GLU A 3 -3.41 -44.28 31.91
C GLU A 3 -1.93 -44.67 32.19
N ARG A 4 -1.14 -43.62 32.53
CA ARG A 4 0.15 -43.54 33.27
C ARG A 4 1.46 -43.54 32.43
N GLY A 5 2.45 -42.68 32.71
CA GLY A 5 2.66 -41.81 33.87
C GLY A 5 3.82 -40.82 33.70
N LEU A 6 3.79 -39.80 34.56
CA LEU A 6 4.75 -38.71 34.73
C LEU A 6 6.09 -39.18 35.33
N GLY A 7 7.18 -38.52 34.93
CA GLY A 7 8.50 -38.61 35.56
C GLY A 7 9.17 -37.24 35.63
N VAL A 8 9.40 -36.77 36.84
CA VAL A 8 10.05 -35.51 37.25
C VAL A 8 11.57 -35.70 37.29
N ALA A 9 12.34 -34.67 36.92
CA ALA A 9 13.73 -34.54 37.37
C ALA A 9 14.11 -33.06 37.60
N GLN A 10 14.42 -32.74 38.85
CA GLN A 10 15.08 -31.53 39.35
C GLN A 10 16.60 -31.66 39.20
N ILE A 11 17.29 -30.59 38.80
CA ILE A 11 18.68 -30.21 39.17
C ILE A 11 18.69 -28.67 38.96
N GLY A 12 19.09 -27.76 39.85
CA GLY A 12 19.96 -27.79 41.03
C GLY A 12 20.84 -26.54 40.95
N ASP A 13 20.70 -25.63 41.91
CA ASP A 13 21.47 -24.37 42.06
C ASP A 13 22.99 -24.60 42.09
N ALA A 14 23.75 -23.64 41.56
CA ALA A 14 25.10 -23.33 42.06
C ALA A 14 25.50 -21.86 41.78
N HIS A 15 25.97 -21.25 42.87
CA HIS A 15 26.41 -19.88 43.07
C HIS A 15 27.74 -19.49 42.40
N GLU A 16 27.87 -18.17 42.23
CA GLU A 16 29.05 -17.31 42.44
C GLU A 16 30.30 -17.33 41.53
N HIS A 17 30.59 -16.10 41.08
CA HIS A 17 31.89 -15.41 40.92
C HIS A 17 32.30 -15.05 39.48
N HIS A 18 32.08 -13.79 39.10
CA HIS A 18 33.18 -12.82 39.04
C HIS A 18 32.65 -11.38 38.90
N ARG A 19 33.02 -10.55 39.89
CA ARG A 19 33.12 -9.09 39.77
C ARG A 19 34.34 -8.76 38.92
N GLU A 20 34.24 -7.75 38.07
CA GLU A 20 35.11 -6.56 38.03
C GLU A 20 34.81 -5.74 36.76
N GLY A 21 34.49 -4.45 36.93
CA GLY A 21 34.28 -3.51 35.82
C GLY A 21 33.31 -2.36 36.10
N GLU A 22 33.33 -1.77 37.29
CA GLU A 22 32.83 -0.40 37.52
C GLU A 22 34.00 0.55 37.36
N ASP A 23 33.87 1.57 36.50
CA ASP A 23 34.24 2.96 36.79
C ASP A 23 34.07 3.79 35.51
N LEU A 24 33.08 4.71 35.52
CA LEU A 24 33.09 6.07 34.94
C LEU A 24 31.67 6.61 34.73
N GLU A 25 30.92 6.86 35.82
CA GLU A 25 29.79 7.82 35.81
C GLU A 25 29.63 8.49 37.17
N ARG A 26 30.28 9.65 37.38
CA ARG A 26 29.90 10.66 38.37
C ARG A 26 30.39 12.05 37.94
N GLU A 27 29.50 12.87 37.38
CA GLU A 27 29.58 14.32 37.51
C GLU A 27 28.22 14.84 38.02
N ASP A 28 28.24 15.32 39.26
CA ASP A 28 27.11 15.91 39.97
C ASP A 28 26.75 17.30 39.41
N HIS A 29 25.48 17.51 39.05
CA HIS A 29 24.95 18.82 38.64
C HIS A 29 24.47 19.65 39.86
N PRO A 30 24.94 20.91 40.05
CA PRO A 30 24.68 21.71 41.25
C PRO A 30 23.28 22.37 41.33
N HIS A 31 22.28 21.89 40.60
CA HIS A 31 20.97 22.56 40.47
C HIS A 31 19.88 22.07 41.43
N GLN A 32 20.04 20.91 42.08
CA GLN A 32 18.99 20.34 42.94
C GLN A 32 18.97 20.90 44.38
N GLN A 33 20.07 21.46 44.89
CA GLN A 33 20.09 22.04 46.24
C GLN A 33 19.52 23.47 46.34
N ALA A 34 19.26 24.14 45.20
CA ALA A 34 18.68 25.49 45.19
C ALA A 34 17.14 25.50 45.25
N ALA A 35 16.48 24.45 44.74
CA ALA A 35 15.01 24.37 44.68
C ALA A 35 14.38 24.17 46.07
N GLY A 36 15.01 23.38 46.95
CA GLY A 36 14.50 23.11 48.30
C GLY A 36 14.55 24.30 49.28
N ARG A 37 15.28 25.38 48.95
CA ARG A 37 15.38 26.58 49.82
C ARG A 37 14.34 27.67 49.50
N VAL A 38 13.64 27.58 48.37
CA VAL A 38 12.64 28.58 47.95
C VAL A 38 11.25 28.25 48.51
N GLU A 39 10.89 26.97 48.65
CA GLU A 39 9.62 26.55 49.28
C GLU A 39 9.56 26.88 50.79
N GLN A 40 10.69 26.90 51.50
CA GLN A 40 10.72 27.28 52.92
C GLN A 40 10.53 28.78 53.19
N LEU A 41 10.69 29.65 52.19
CA LEU A 41 10.56 31.11 52.35
C LEU A 41 9.19 31.64 51.92
N ALA A 42 8.37 30.86 51.20
CA ALA A 42 7.04 31.27 50.76
C ALA A 42 5.92 31.09 51.83
N GLY A 43 6.22 30.43 52.95
CA GLY A 43 5.23 30.11 54.00
C GLY A 43 5.01 31.16 55.09
N ARG A 44 5.69 32.32 55.07
CA ARG A 44 5.50 33.37 56.09
C ARG A 44 5.47 34.76 55.45
N GLY A 45 4.26 35.30 55.32
CA GLY A 45 4.01 36.60 54.69
C GLY A 45 4.78 37.76 55.34
N ARG A 46 5.72 38.34 54.59
CA ARG A 46 6.22 39.71 54.74
C ARG A 46 6.60 40.28 53.37
N SER A 47 6.35 41.58 53.20
CA SER A 47 6.56 42.33 51.96
C SER A 47 8.03 42.35 51.52
N VAL A 48 8.27 41.95 50.27
CA VAL A 48 9.59 41.97 49.62
C VAL A 48 9.84 43.34 48.96
N SER A 49 10.98 43.96 49.27
CA SER A 49 11.42 45.27 48.76
C SER A 49 11.99 45.20 47.33
N GLY A 50 12.03 46.35 46.64
CA GLY A 50 12.30 46.49 45.19
C GLY A 50 13.63 45.94 44.64
N GLY A 51 14.55 45.48 45.50
CA GLY A 51 15.81 44.84 45.08
C GLY A 51 15.68 43.36 44.65
N GLU A 52 14.63 42.64 45.09
CA GLU A 52 14.46 41.21 44.78
C GLU A 52 13.68 40.94 43.48
N ARG A 53 12.92 41.91 42.96
CA ARG A 53 12.28 41.81 41.62
C ARG A 53 13.29 41.74 40.46
N GLY A 54 14.48 42.32 40.64
CA GLY A 54 15.55 42.32 39.63
C GLY A 54 16.33 41.00 39.51
N ARG A 55 16.26 40.11 40.51
CA ARG A 55 16.86 38.77 40.46
C ARG A 55 15.91 37.70 39.93
N ILE A 56 14.60 37.84 40.19
CA ILE A 56 13.56 36.94 39.66
C ILE A 56 13.41 37.09 38.13
N HIS A 57 13.53 38.32 37.59
CA HIS A 57 13.53 38.53 36.13
C HIS A 57 14.74 37.94 35.40
N ARG A 58 15.90 37.83 36.07
CA ARG A 58 17.11 37.21 35.50
C ARG A 58 17.04 35.68 35.47
N TYR A 59 16.36 35.06 36.45
CA TYR A 59 16.12 33.60 36.49
C TYR A 59 15.01 33.14 35.52
N ALA A 60 13.96 33.94 35.32
CA ALA A 60 12.91 33.67 34.33
C ALA A 60 13.43 33.79 32.88
N GLY A 61 14.37 34.70 32.62
CA GLY A 61 15.04 34.83 31.32
C GLY A 61 15.93 33.63 30.97
N SER A 62 16.66 33.08 31.95
CA SER A 62 17.48 31.88 31.75
C SER A 62 16.65 30.59 31.61
N TYR A 63 15.51 30.48 32.30
CA TYR A 63 14.56 29.37 32.10
C TYR A 63 13.85 29.45 30.74
N GLY A 64 13.47 30.66 30.29
CA GLY A 64 12.89 30.87 28.96
C GLY A 64 13.90 30.59 27.82
N LEU A 65 15.19 30.88 28.02
CA LEU A 65 16.26 30.50 27.09
C LEU A 65 16.56 28.99 27.13
N ALA A 66 16.49 28.33 28.29
CA ALA A 66 16.68 26.88 28.40
C ALA A 66 15.51 26.08 27.80
N ILE A 67 14.26 26.57 27.89
CA ILE A 67 13.10 25.96 27.23
C ILE A 67 13.13 26.20 25.72
N ARG A 68 13.51 27.40 25.26
CA ARG A 68 13.72 27.66 23.81
C ARG A 68 14.90 26.87 23.25
N ALA A 69 16.02 26.76 23.98
CA ALA A 69 17.15 25.93 23.59
C ALA A 69 16.80 24.43 23.65
N GLY A 70 15.97 23.98 24.59
CA GLY A 70 15.46 22.62 24.67
C GLY A 70 14.48 22.27 23.54
N HIS A 71 13.61 23.21 23.16
CA HIS A 71 12.72 23.09 21.99
C HIS A 71 13.51 23.14 20.67
N ASP A 72 14.46 24.06 20.52
CA ASP A 72 15.36 24.11 19.35
C ASP A 72 16.25 22.86 19.29
N PHE A 73 16.67 22.31 20.42
CA PHE A 73 17.48 21.09 20.48
C PHE A 73 16.65 19.84 20.19
N HIS A 74 15.37 19.77 20.63
CA HIS A 74 14.45 18.70 20.24
C HIS A 74 14.07 18.79 18.76
N GLN A 75 13.73 19.97 18.24
CA GLN A 75 13.44 20.15 16.81
C GLN A 75 14.65 19.89 15.92
N ARG A 76 15.87 20.26 16.37
CA ARG A 76 17.11 19.91 15.66
C ARG A 76 17.46 18.44 15.80
N LYS A 77 17.17 17.77 16.93
CA LYS A 77 17.31 16.30 17.06
C LYS A 77 16.30 15.57 16.20
N GLU A 78 15.06 16.00 16.13
CA GLU A 78 14.03 15.41 15.26
C GLU A 78 14.34 15.66 13.79
N SER A 79 14.80 16.85 13.41
CA SER A 79 15.26 17.13 12.04
C SER A 79 16.54 16.38 11.68
N ALA A 80 17.52 16.30 12.58
CA ALA A 80 18.76 15.54 12.34
C ALA A 80 18.53 14.03 12.38
N ALA A 81 17.59 13.53 13.20
CA ALA A 81 17.16 12.14 13.19
C ALA A 81 16.38 11.82 11.92
N MET A 82 15.53 12.74 11.44
CA MET A 82 14.83 12.62 10.16
C MET A 82 15.82 12.62 8.99
N GLU A 83 16.80 13.55 8.96
CA GLU A 83 17.85 13.60 7.94
C GLU A 83 18.76 12.36 7.99
N ALA A 84 19.15 11.90 9.19
CA ALA A 84 19.92 10.67 9.36
C ALA A 84 19.12 9.44 8.95
N HIS A 85 17.81 9.40 9.24
CA HIS A 85 16.92 8.32 8.84
C HIS A 85 16.68 8.31 7.32
N LEU A 86 16.47 9.48 6.69
CA LEU A 86 16.38 9.63 5.24
C LEU A 86 17.70 9.26 4.54
N SER A 87 18.84 9.67 5.11
CA SER A 87 20.18 9.30 4.61
C SER A 87 20.46 7.81 4.76
N ALA A 88 20.07 7.19 5.87
CA ALA A 88 20.20 5.76 6.08
C ALA A 88 19.30 4.96 5.11
N ARG A 89 18.08 5.43 4.86
CA ARG A 89 17.14 4.87 3.87
C ARG A 89 17.68 4.96 2.44
N PHE A 90 18.25 6.11 2.07
CA PHE A 90 18.86 6.29 0.75
C PHE A 90 20.09 5.38 0.56
N CYS A 91 20.91 5.22 1.60
CA CYS A 91 22.04 4.28 1.58
C CYS A 91 21.58 2.82 1.51
N TYR A 92 20.52 2.47 2.24
CA TYR A 92 19.93 1.12 2.24
C TYR A 92 19.45 0.73 0.85
N GLY A 93 18.68 1.59 0.17
CA GLY A 93 18.21 1.33 -1.20
C GLY A 93 19.34 1.08 -2.21
N ARG A 94 20.42 1.88 -2.16
CA ARG A 94 21.59 1.68 -3.04
C ARG A 94 22.38 0.41 -2.73
N CYS A 95 22.61 0.11 -1.46
CA CYS A 95 23.29 -1.13 -1.06
C CYS A 95 22.47 -2.35 -1.47
N MET A 96 21.15 -2.27 -1.32
CA MET A 96 20.22 -3.31 -1.76
C MET A 96 20.27 -3.53 -3.26
N ALA A 97 20.18 -2.47 -4.07
CA ALA A 97 20.31 -2.55 -5.52
C ALA A 97 21.66 -3.17 -5.93
N ALA A 98 22.78 -2.70 -5.37
CA ALA A 98 24.10 -3.24 -5.66
C ALA A 98 24.24 -4.73 -5.30
N SER A 99 23.52 -5.21 -4.28
CA SER A 99 23.53 -6.63 -3.91
C SER A 99 22.88 -7.55 -4.96
N LEU A 100 22.04 -7.02 -5.85
CA LEU A 100 21.37 -7.78 -6.91
C LEU A 100 22.10 -7.72 -8.26
N ASP A 101 23.20 -6.98 -8.40
CA ASP A 101 23.97 -6.91 -9.65
C ASP A 101 24.48 -8.29 -10.10
N ALA A 102 24.94 -9.10 -9.15
CA ALA A 102 25.39 -10.47 -9.44
C ALA A 102 24.26 -11.39 -9.91
N LEU A 103 23.00 -11.05 -9.59
CA LEU A 103 21.82 -11.80 -10.02
C LEU A 103 21.38 -11.38 -11.43
N LEU A 104 21.36 -10.06 -11.71
CA LEU A 104 20.74 -9.51 -12.92
C LEU A 104 21.73 -9.13 -14.02
N ARG A 105 22.99 -8.85 -13.69
CA ARG A 105 24.08 -8.54 -14.64
C ARG A 105 25.36 -9.33 -14.33
N PRO A 106 25.30 -10.67 -14.17
CA PRO A 106 26.51 -11.47 -13.92
C PRO A 106 27.46 -11.44 -15.13
N ARG A 107 28.76 -11.58 -14.89
CA ARG A 107 29.77 -11.81 -15.94
C ARG A 107 30.07 -13.29 -16.15
N SER A 108 29.71 -14.13 -15.17
CA SER A 108 29.89 -15.57 -15.24
C SER A 108 28.78 -16.32 -14.49
N ILE A 109 28.32 -17.42 -15.08
CA ILE A 109 27.23 -18.24 -14.56
C ILE A 109 27.66 -19.70 -14.48
N ALA A 110 27.53 -20.33 -13.32
CA ALA A 110 27.64 -21.79 -13.17
C ALA A 110 26.24 -22.44 -13.15
N VAL A 111 26.04 -23.51 -13.94
CA VAL A 111 24.79 -24.28 -13.95
C VAL A 111 25.02 -25.62 -13.28
N ILE A 112 24.58 -25.73 -12.03
CA ILE A 112 24.81 -26.90 -11.17
C ILE A 112 23.65 -27.89 -11.34
N GLY A 113 23.99 -29.10 -11.79
CA GLY A 113 23.02 -30.11 -12.22
C GLY A 113 22.82 -30.15 -13.74
N ALA A 114 23.61 -29.38 -14.51
CA ALA A 114 23.53 -29.33 -15.97
C ALA A 114 23.56 -30.73 -16.61
N ALA A 115 22.71 -30.97 -17.61
CA ALA A 115 22.54 -32.30 -18.21
C ALA A 115 22.78 -32.30 -19.73
N ARG A 116 23.30 -33.43 -20.24
CA ARG A 116 23.67 -33.60 -21.66
C ARG A 116 22.46 -33.65 -22.61
N LYS A 117 21.38 -34.32 -22.19
CA LYS A 117 20.21 -34.58 -23.03
C LYS A 117 19.12 -33.53 -22.74
N ARG A 118 18.66 -32.86 -23.79
CA ARG A 118 17.52 -31.92 -23.78
C ARG A 118 16.25 -32.61 -23.24
N GLY A 119 15.32 -31.84 -22.69
CA GLY A 119 14.07 -32.34 -22.10
C GLY A 119 14.10 -32.53 -20.58
N SER A 120 15.17 -32.10 -19.90
CA SER A 120 15.20 -31.91 -18.44
C SER A 120 15.40 -30.44 -18.13
N ILE A 121 14.85 -29.93 -17.03
CA ILE A 121 14.95 -28.51 -16.64
C ILE A 121 16.41 -28.03 -16.67
N ALA A 122 17.34 -28.81 -16.10
CA ALA A 122 18.75 -28.44 -16.07
C ALA A 122 19.40 -28.34 -17.46
N ALA A 123 19.00 -29.20 -18.41
CA ALA A 123 19.47 -29.12 -19.79
C ALA A 123 18.85 -27.93 -20.55
N GLU A 124 17.60 -27.57 -20.24
CA GLU A 124 16.90 -26.43 -20.83
C GLU A 124 17.53 -25.11 -20.39
N VAL A 125 17.77 -24.91 -19.09
CA VAL A 125 18.40 -23.70 -18.54
C VAL A 125 19.78 -23.46 -19.16
N PHE A 126 20.63 -24.50 -19.20
CA PHE A 126 21.96 -24.37 -19.79
C PHE A 126 21.91 -24.02 -21.28
N HIS A 127 21.02 -24.68 -22.03
CA HIS A 127 20.85 -24.40 -23.45
C HIS A 127 20.37 -22.98 -23.70
N ASN A 128 19.40 -22.50 -22.91
CA ASN A 128 18.79 -21.19 -23.07
C ASN A 128 19.81 -20.06 -22.89
N LEU A 129 20.72 -20.18 -21.92
CA LEU A 129 21.84 -19.25 -21.75
C LEU A 129 22.72 -19.16 -22.99
N VAL A 130 23.03 -20.31 -23.61
CA VAL A 130 23.84 -20.36 -24.83
C VAL A 130 23.05 -19.87 -26.05
N HIS A 131 21.77 -20.26 -26.17
CA HIS A 131 20.90 -19.95 -27.30
C HIS A 131 20.57 -18.46 -27.41
N VAL A 132 20.27 -17.81 -26.27
CA VAL A 132 20.00 -16.36 -26.21
C VAL A 132 21.28 -15.54 -26.43
N GLY A 133 22.45 -16.18 -26.28
CA GLY A 133 23.75 -15.57 -26.51
C GLY A 133 24.19 -14.70 -25.33
N PHE A 134 24.17 -15.26 -24.12
CA PHE A 134 24.70 -14.59 -22.93
C PHE A 134 26.12 -14.06 -23.18
N GLN A 135 26.37 -12.81 -22.78
CA GLN A 135 27.62 -12.11 -23.09
C GLN A 135 28.77 -12.44 -22.11
N GLY A 136 28.49 -13.19 -21.04
CA GLY A 136 29.48 -13.69 -20.09
C GLY A 136 29.83 -15.18 -20.26
N ALA A 137 30.64 -15.71 -19.35
CA ALA A 137 31.03 -17.11 -19.36
C ALA A 137 29.96 -18.02 -18.73
N VAL A 138 29.73 -19.20 -19.31
CA VAL A 138 28.79 -20.20 -18.77
C VAL A 138 29.51 -21.52 -18.50
N TYR A 139 29.42 -22.01 -17.26
CA TYR A 139 30.10 -23.22 -16.79
C TYR A 139 29.08 -24.30 -16.39
N PRO A 140 28.95 -25.40 -17.15
CA PRO A 140 28.13 -26.53 -16.72
C PRO A 140 28.86 -27.31 -15.61
N VAL A 141 28.15 -27.62 -14.52
CA VAL A 141 28.67 -28.44 -13.42
C VAL A 141 27.89 -29.75 -13.36
N ASN A 142 28.59 -30.85 -13.59
CA ASN A 142 28.07 -32.21 -13.57
C ASN A 142 29.16 -33.21 -13.11
N PRO A 143 28.98 -33.95 -12.01
CA PRO A 143 29.99 -34.88 -11.48
C PRO A 143 30.39 -36.03 -12.42
N LYS A 144 29.51 -36.39 -13.37
CA LYS A 144 29.66 -37.59 -14.22
C LYS A 144 30.00 -37.26 -15.67
N ALA A 145 29.69 -36.06 -16.14
CA ALA A 145 29.84 -35.68 -17.53
C ALA A 145 31.00 -34.68 -17.69
N PRO A 146 32.07 -35.01 -18.43
CA PRO A 146 33.17 -34.07 -18.67
C PRO A 146 32.82 -33.00 -19.72
N VAL A 147 31.72 -33.18 -20.47
CA VAL A 147 31.21 -32.26 -21.49
C VAL A 147 29.68 -32.25 -21.44
N VAL A 148 29.07 -31.06 -21.48
CA VAL A 148 27.62 -30.85 -21.55
C VAL A 148 27.33 -29.92 -22.72
N GLN A 149 26.51 -30.37 -23.69
CA GLN A 149 26.14 -29.61 -24.90
C GLN A 149 27.34 -28.92 -25.58
N SER A 150 28.42 -29.69 -25.78
CA SER A 150 29.69 -29.24 -26.39
C SER A 150 30.52 -28.25 -25.58
N VAL A 151 30.16 -27.98 -24.33
CA VAL A 151 30.92 -27.12 -23.40
C VAL A 151 31.60 -27.98 -22.34
N ARG A 152 32.84 -27.64 -21.97
CA ARG A 152 33.60 -28.31 -20.90
C ARG A 152 32.82 -28.22 -19.59
N ALA A 153 32.59 -29.36 -18.96
CA ALA A 153 31.92 -29.44 -17.66
C ALA A 153 32.90 -29.74 -16.53
N TYR A 154 32.53 -29.28 -15.33
CA TYR A 154 33.30 -29.41 -14.09
C TYR A 154 32.55 -30.32 -13.12
N ALA A 155 33.29 -31.04 -12.26
CA ALA A 155 32.66 -31.96 -11.32
C ALA A 155 31.96 -31.20 -10.19
N THR A 156 32.61 -30.15 -9.68
CA THR A 156 32.09 -29.24 -8.67
C THR A 156 32.23 -27.78 -9.13
N VAL A 157 31.53 -26.85 -8.47
CA VAL A 157 31.67 -25.41 -8.73
C VAL A 157 33.05 -24.87 -8.31
N GLU A 158 33.69 -25.54 -7.34
CA GLU A 158 35.01 -25.19 -6.82
C GLU A 158 36.13 -25.46 -7.85
N ASP A 159 35.92 -26.44 -8.74
CA ASP A 159 36.87 -26.82 -9.81
C ASP A 159 36.92 -25.83 -10.98
N ILE A 160 35.97 -24.89 -11.06
CA ILE A 160 35.96 -23.87 -12.12
C ILE A 160 37.18 -22.96 -11.88
N PRO A 161 38.06 -22.73 -12.88
CA PRO A 161 39.26 -21.92 -12.67
C PRO A 161 38.92 -20.43 -12.47
N ASP A 162 37.90 -19.94 -13.17
CA ASP A 162 37.50 -18.54 -13.15
C ASP A 162 36.57 -18.20 -11.97
N ALA A 163 36.36 -16.90 -11.75
CA ALA A 163 35.35 -16.42 -10.80
C ALA A 163 33.93 -16.71 -11.30
N VAL A 164 33.03 -17.02 -10.37
CA VAL A 164 31.60 -17.29 -10.66
C VAL A 164 30.77 -16.23 -9.95
N ASP A 165 30.06 -15.39 -10.72
CA ASP A 165 29.20 -14.35 -10.15
C ASP A 165 27.84 -14.93 -9.68
N LEU A 166 27.25 -15.80 -10.50
CA LEU A 166 25.93 -16.41 -10.30
C LEU A 166 25.97 -17.93 -10.41
N ALA A 167 25.29 -18.65 -9.52
CA ALA A 167 25.05 -20.10 -9.66
C ALA A 167 23.56 -20.44 -9.81
N LEU A 168 23.21 -21.24 -10.82
CA LEU A 168 21.87 -21.79 -11.03
C LEU A 168 21.85 -23.22 -10.50
N LEU A 169 21.04 -23.48 -9.48
CA LEU A 169 20.96 -24.78 -8.82
C LEU A 169 19.73 -25.55 -9.32
N VAL A 170 19.98 -26.64 -10.01
CA VAL A 170 18.97 -27.59 -10.51
C VAL A 170 19.34 -29.01 -10.02
N VAL A 171 19.43 -29.15 -8.70
CA VAL A 171 19.78 -30.39 -7.99
C VAL A 171 18.68 -30.77 -6.99
N PRO A 172 18.53 -32.04 -6.58
CA PRO A 172 17.53 -32.41 -5.58
C PRO A 172 17.61 -31.57 -4.30
N ALA A 173 16.48 -31.24 -3.67
CA ALA A 173 16.42 -30.36 -2.49
C ALA A 173 17.41 -30.73 -1.38
N ALA A 174 17.56 -32.04 -1.12
CA ALA A 174 18.48 -32.57 -0.11
C ALA A 174 19.96 -32.22 -0.36
N GLN A 175 20.35 -31.91 -1.61
CA GLN A 175 21.72 -31.55 -1.99
C GLN A 175 21.94 -30.03 -2.06
N VAL A 176 20.88 -29.22 -1.93
CA VAL A 176 20.98 -27.78 -2.12
C VAL A 176 21.87 -27.14 -1.06
N LEU A 177 21.73 -27.48 0.22
CA LEU A 177 22.52 -26.86 1.29
C LEU A 177 24.04 -27.09 1.12
N GLU A 178 24.45 -28.32 0.79
CA GLU A 178 25.86 -28.65 0.51
C GLU A 178 26.37 -27.89 -0.73
N THR A 179 25.51 -27.76 -1.74
CA THR A 179 25.83 -26.98 -2.95
C THR A 179 26.01 -25.49 -2.64
N ILE A 180 25.19 -24.94 -1.73
CA ILE A 180 25.33 -23.56 -1.25
C ILE A 180 26.67 -23.38 -0.52
N ASP A 181 27.08 -24.33 0.32
CA ASP A 181 28.40 -24.27 0.97
C ASP A 181 29.54 -24.26 -0.05
N ALA A 182 29.45 -25.08 -1.10
CA ALA A 182 30.44 -25.08 -2.19
C ALA A 182 30.46 -23.75 -2.97
N CYS A 183 29.28 -23.17 -3.24
CA CYS A 183 29.18 -21.84 -3.86
C CYS A 183 29.79 -20.75 -2.97
N GLY A 184 29.54 -20.81 -1.66
CA GLY A 184 30.10 -19.89 -0.67
C GLY A 184 31.63 -19.95 -0.63
N ARG A 185 32.22 -21.16 -0.58
CA ARG A 185 33.68 -21.34 -0.65
C ARG A 185 34.29 -20.85 -1.95
N LYS A 186 33.56 -20.98 -3.07
CA LYS A 186 33.96 -20.46 -4.38
C LYS A 186 33.86 -18.93 -4.48
N GLY A 187 33.18 -18.27 -3.54
CA GLY A 187 32.95 -16.82 -3.55
C GLY A 187 31.86 -16.38 -4.53
N VAL A 188 30.89 -17.26 -4.80
CA VAL A 188 29.67 -16.90 -5.56
C VAL A 188 28.91 -15.83 -4.80
N ARG A 189 28.35 -14.83 -5.48
CA ARG A 189 27.63 -13.71 -4.84
C ARG A 189 26.12 -13.85 -4.89
N ALA A 190 25.59 -14.56 -5.88
CA ALA A 190 24.16 -14.80 -6.00
C ALA A 190 23.87 -16.24 -6.44
N VAL A 191 22.74 -16.76 -6.00
CA VAL A 191 22.27 -18.10 -6.38
C VAL A 191 20.78 -18.06 -6.76
N VAL A 192 20.42 -18.83 -7.78
CA VAL A 192 19.03 -19.06 -8.18
C VAL A 192 18.73 -20.53 -7.97
N VAL A 193 17.86 -20.83 -7.02
CA VAL A 193 17.47 -22.20 -6.68
C VAL A 193 16.20 -22.52 -7.44
N ILE A 194 16.33 -23.26 -8.54
CA ILE A 194 15.19 -23.66 -9.37
C ILE A 194 14.43 -24.82 -8.72
N SER A 195 15.16 -25.67 -7.98
CA SER A 195 14.61 -26.86 -7.34
C SER A 195 13.46 -26.57 -6.37
N ALA A 196 12.41 -27.38 -6.49
CA ALA A 196 11.33 -27.51 -5.51
C ALA A 196 11.71 -28.49 -4.38
N GLY A 197 10.82 -28.68 -3.41
CA GLY A 197 10.98 -29.51 -2.21
C GLY A 197 11.17 -28.72 -0.91
N PHE A 198 10.67 -27.48 -0.84
CA PHE A 198 10.90 -26.56 0.29
C PHE A 198 9.57 -26.19 0.97
N ALA A 199 9.36 -24.93 1.37
CA ALA A 199 8.22 -24.50 2.18
C ALA A 199 6.85 -24.89 1.60
N GLU A 200 6.73 -25.04 0.28
CA GLU A 200 5.53 -25.48 -0.41
C GLU A 200 5.13 -26.94 -0.10
N THR A 201 6.03 -27.73 0.48
CA THR A 201 5.79 -29.14 0.83
C THR A 201 5.34 -29.36 2.28
N GLY A 202 5.38 -28.31 3.12
CA GLY A 202 4.98 -28.35 4.52
C GLY A 202 6.09 -27.99 5.51
N PRO A 203 5.92 -28.29 6.82
CA PRO A 203 6.79 -27.80 7.89
C PRO A 203 8.28 -28.19 7.75
N GLU A 204 8.58 -29.42 7.32
CA GLU A 204 9.97 -29.87 7.11
C GLU A 204 10.65 -29.09 6.00
N GLY A 205 9.95 -28.88 4.88
CA GLY A 205 10.45 -28.07 3.77
C GLY A 205 10.59 -26.59 4.14
N ALA A 206 9.73 -26.07 5.03
CA ALA A 206 9.86 -24.71 5.55
C ALA A 206 11.12 -24.56 6.43
N ALA A 207 11.43 -25.56 7.27
CA ALA A 207 12.67 -25.59 8.04
C ALA A 207 13.91 -25.68 7.12
N LEU A 208 13.83 -26.48 6.05
CA LEU A 208 14.90 -26.55 5.04
C LEU A 208 15.10 -25.22 4.32
N GLN A 209 14.01 -24.50 4.01
CA GLN A 209 14.07 -23.18 3.38
C GLN A 209 14.70 -22.13 4.29
N LEU A 210 14.39 -22.16 5.59
CA LEU A 210 15.02 -21.28 6.56
C LEU A 210 16.54 -21.55 6.63
N ALA A 211 16.93 -22.82 6.72
CA ALA A 211 18.34 -23.21 6.69
C ALA A 211 19.06 -22.78 5.40
N LEU A 212 18.38 -22.81 4.25
CA LEU A 212 18.89 -22.31 2.97
C LEU A 212 19.17 -20.80 3.05
N ALA A 213 18.20 -20.02 3.52
CA ALA A 213 18.33 -18.57 3.63
C ALA A 213 19.45 -18.18 4.60
N ASP A 214 19.49 -18.79 5.78
CA ASP A 214 20.50 -18.51 6.81
C ASP A 214 21.92 -18.85 6.32
N ARG A 215 22.08 -20.01 5.66
CA ARG A 215 23.37 -20.45 5.14
C ARG A 215 23.86 -19.55 4.01
N ALA A 216 22.99 -19.17 3.08
CA ALA A 216 23.35 -18.25 2.00
C ALA A 216 23.77 -16.88 2.55
N ARG A 217 23.01 -16.34 3.51
CA ARG A 217 23.35 -15.07 4.19
C ARG A 217 24.68 -15.15 4.93
N GLY A 218 25.00 -16.29 5.55
CA GLY A 218 26.29 -16.51 6.22
C GLY A 218 27.51 -16.35 5.31
N TYR A 219 27.36 -16.60 4.00
CA TYR A 219 28.40 -16.37 2.98
C TYR A 219 28.24 -15.03 2.24
N GLY A 220 27.26 -14.20 2.62
CA GLY A 220 26.95 -12.95 1.91
C GLY A 220 26.30 -13.15 0.54
N MET A 221 25.68 -14.31 0.29
CA MET A 221 24.98 -14.60 -0.97
C MET A 221 23.53 -14.15 -0.93
N ARG A 222 23.02 -13.65 -2.07
CA ARG A 222 21.58 -13.44 -2.29
C ARG A 222 20.94 -14.65 -2.97
N VAL A 223 19.68 -14.95 -2.62
CA VAL A 223 18.96 -16.14 -3.14
C VAL A 223 17.66 -15.74 -3.85
N VAL A 224 17.51 -16.16 -5.10
CA VAL A 224 16.21 -16.22 -5.79
C VAL A 224 15.65 -17.64 -5.73
N GLY A 225 14.35 -17.75 -5.46
CA GLY A 225 13.68 -19.02 -5.22
C GLY A 225 13.60 -19.36 -3.71
N PRO A 226 13.61 -20.65 -3.33
CA PRO A 226 13.62 -21.83 -4.20
C PRO A 226 12.32 -21.98 -5.01
N ASN A 227 12.18 -23.09 -5.74
CA ASN A 227 10.97 -23.41 -6.51
C ASN A 227 10.57 -22.28 -7.47
N CYS A 228 11.47 -21.93 -8.39
CA CYS A 228 11.28 -20.81 -9.30
C CYS A 228 11.56 -21.19 -10.77
N LEU A 229 11.07 -20.36 -11.69
CA LEU A 229 11.36 -20.49 -13.12
C LEU A 229 12.79 -20.06 -13.49
N GLY A 230 13.39 -19.18 -12.67
CA GLY A 230 14.70 -18.57 -12.90
C GLY A 230 14.64 -17.07 -13.17
N VAL A 231 15.70 -16.55 -13.79
CA VAL A 231 15.88 -15.12 -14.06
C VAL A 231 16.25 -14.83 -15.50
N LEU A 232 15.88 -13.66 -16.01
CA LEU A 232 16.18 -13.22 -17.36
C LEU A 232 16.55 -11.75 -17.36
N ASN A 233 17.54 -11.39 -18.18
CA ASN A 233 17.88 -10.02 -18.51
C ASN A 233 18.06 -9.91 -20.03
N ALA A 234 17.18 -9.16 -20.69
CA ALA A 234 17.16 -9.03 -22.14
C ALA A 234 18.09 -7.93 -22.67
N HIS A 235 18.72 -7.14 -21.78
CA HIS A 235 19.64 -6.07 -22.19
C HIS A 235 20.70 -6.60 -23.17
N PRO A 236 20.97 -5.92 -24.30
CA PRO A 236 21.88 -6.40 -25.33
C PRO A 236 23.29 -6.77 -24.85
N ASP A 237 23.80 -6.05 -23.85
CA ASP A 237 25.12 -6.31 -23.23
C ASP A 237 25.11 -7.47 -22.23
N VAL A 238 23.95 -8.01 -21.86
CA VAL A 238 23.82 -9.11 -20.90
C VAL A 238 23.29 -10.37 -21.59
N ARG A 239 22.11 -10.30 -22.22
CA ARG A 239 21.45 -11.41 -22.94
C ARG A 239 21.35 -12.70 -22.12
N MET A 240 20.89 -12.59 -20.88
CA MET A 240 20.79 -13.71 -19.96
C MET A 240 19.42 -14.38 -20.04
N GLY A 241 19.38 -15.61 -20.55
CA GLY A 241 18.22 -16.51 -20.50
C GLY A 241 18.34 -17.59 -19.42
N ALA A 242 18.54 -17.22 -18.16
CA ALA A 242 18.72 -18.15 -17.03
C ALA A 242 17.38 -18.73 -16.51
N THR A 243 16.55 -19.21 -17.42
CA THR A 243 15.25 -19.86 -17.16
C THR A 243 15.10 -21.11 -18.01
N PHE A 244 14.09 -21.94 -17.72
CA PHE A 244 13.65 -23.02 -18.61
C PHE A 244 12.44 -22.62 -19.46
N ALA A 245 12.20 -21.32 -19.67
CA ALA A 245 11.14 -20.85 -20.57
C ALA A 245 11.46 -21.18 -22.03
N PRO A 246 10.45 -21.47 -22.87
CA PRO A 246 10.66 -21.77 -24.28
C PRO A 246 10.91 -20.51 -25.12
N ASN A 247 10.36 -19.36 -24.71
CA ASN A 247 10.34 -18.14 -25.49
C ASN A 247 10.95 -16.96 -24.73
N PHE A 248 11.55 -16.02 -25.47
CA PHE A 248 12.28 -14.88 -24.92
C PHE A 248 11.79 -13.57 -25.56
N PRO A 249 11.09 -12.71 -24.80
CA PRO A 249 10.69 -11.39 -25.28
C PRO A 249 11.89 -10.53 -25.70
N PRO A 250 11.70 -9.59 -26.65
CA PRO A 250 12.75 -8.64 -27.01
C PRO A 250 13.09 -7.72 -25.84
N PHE A 251 14.22 -7.03 -25.91
CA PHE A 251 14.57 -6.00 -24.95
C PHE A 251 13.56 -4.83 -25.00
N GLY A 252 13.15 -4.35 -23.84
CA GLY A 252 12.33 -3.15 -23.70
C GLY A 252 12.24 -2.66 -22.27
N GLY A 253 11.35 -1.69 -22.03
CA GLY A 253 11.31 -0.94 -20.78
C GLY A 253 10.52 -1.57 -19.63
N VAL A 254 10.15 -2.85 -19.71
CA VAL A 254 9.23 -3.46 -18.74
C VAL A 254 9.97 -4.50 -17.88
N ALA A 255 10.02 -4.28 -16.58
CA ALA A 255 10.53 -5.26 -15.63
C ALA A 255 9.38 -6.08 -15.03
N VAL A 256 9.62 -7.38 -14.79
CA VAL A 256 8.58 -8.29 -14.31
C VAL A 256 9.08 -9.11 -13.12
N CYS A 257 8.31 -9.12 -12.05
CA CYS A 257 8.46 -10.07 -10.93
C CYS A 257 7.24 -11.01 -10.90
N SER A 258 7.47 -12.32 -10.91
CA SER A 258 6.40 -13.31 -10.72
C SER A 258 6.71 -14.26 -9.59
N GLN A 259 5.78 -14.39 -8.65
CA GLN A 259 5.85 -15.41 -7.61
C GLN A 259 5.49 -16.82 -8.15
N SER A 260 4.68 -16.89 -9.21
CA SER A 260 4.30 -18.15 -9.85
C SER A 260 5.17 -18.43 -11.09
N GLY A 261 5.86 -19.57 -11.10
CA GLY A 261 6.66 -19.99 -12.26
C GLY A 261 5.81 -20.29 -13.49
N ALA A 262 4.69 -21.01 -13.32
CA ALA A 262 3.80 -21.37 -14.42
C ALA A 262 3.14 -20.14 -15.07
N LEU A 263 2.66 -19.19 -14.26
CA LEU A 263 2.16 -17.92 -14.80
C LEU A 263 3.28 -17.04 -15.34
N GLY A 264 4.50 -17.17 -14.82
CA GLY A 264 5.69 -16.54 -15.38
C GLY A 264 5.92 -16.92 -16.84
N LEU A 265 5.73 -18.19 -17.22
CA LEU A 265 5.78 -18.64 -18.61
C LEU A 265 4.72 -17.95 -19.47
N ALA A 266 3.47 -17.94 -19.00
CA ALA A 266 2.36 -17.29 -19.71
C ALA A 266 2.58 -15.78 -19.87
N ILE A 267 3.18 -15.12 -18.89
CA ILE A 267 3.54 -13.69 -18.93
C ILE A 267 4.60 -13.43 -20.01
N LEU A 268 5.63 -14.27 -20.11
CA LEU A 268 6.66 -14.13 -21.16
C LEU A 268 6.07 -14.38 -22.57
N ASP A 269 5.18 -15.37 -22.72
CA ASP A 269 4.50 -15.63 -23.99
C ASP A 269 3.58 -14.48 -24.40
N LEU A 270 2.80 -13.94 -23.46
CA LEU A 270 1.92 -12.80 -23.72
C LEU A 270 2.72 -11.55 -24.09
N ALA A 271 3.87 -11.31 -23.44
CA ALA A 271 4.76 -10.20 -23.79
C ALA A 271 5.20 -10.27 -25.26
N LEU A 272 5.51 -11.45 -25.77
CA LEU A 272 5.82 -11.65 -27.18
C LEU A 272 4.61 -11.39 -28.09
N GLU A 273 3.45 -11.92 -27.73
CA GLU A 273 2.20 -11.76 -28.49
C GLU A 273 1.83 -10.27 -28.67
N VAL A 274 1.91 -9.49 -27.59
CA VAL A 274 1.60 -8.06 -27.65
C VAL A 274 2.77 -7.18 -28.13
N GLY A 275 3.94 -7.78 -28.39
CA GLY A 275 5.16 -7.09 -28.82
C GLY A 275 5.76 -6.18 -27.75
N MET A 276 5.59 -6.53 -26.48
CA MET A 276 6.12 -5.82 -25.33
C MET A 276 7.54 -6.29 -25.02
N GLY A 277 8.48 -5.35 -25.03
CA GLY A 277 9.86 -5.64 -24.66
C GLY A 277 10.07 -5.65 -23.15
N ILE A 278 10.82 -6.63 -22.66
CA ILE A 278 11.14 -6.85 -21.25
C ILE A 278 12.57 -6.35 -20.99
N SER A 279 12.82 -5.68 -19.86
CA SER A 279 14.19 -5.34 -19.41
C SER A 279 14.77 -6.55 -18.67
N SER A 280 14.08 -6.95 -17.60
CA SER A 280 14.39 -8.13 -16.81
C SER A 280 13.12 -8.82 -16.31
N PHE A 281 13.23 -10.14 -16.12
CA PHE A 281 12.18 -10.97 -15.55
C PHE A 281 12.78 -11.80 -14.43
N VAL A 282 12.10 -11.83 -13.28
CA VAL A 282 12.52 -12.61 -12.11
C VAL A 282 11.35 -13.43 -11.60
N SER A 283 11.52 -14.75 -11.58
CA SER A 283 10.63 -15.63 -10.86
C SER A 283 11.17 -15.82 -9.44
N ILE A 284 10.48 -15.27 -8.44
CA ILE A 284 10.94 -15.31 -7.04
C ILE A 284 10.55 -16.62 -6.32
N GLY A 285 9.63 -17.39 -6.87
CA GLY A 285 9.18 -18.67 -6.32
C GLY A 285 8.70 -18.54 -4.87
N ASN A 286 9.23 -19.38 -3.99
CA ASN A 286 8.90 -19.35 -2.57
C ASN A 286 9.38 -18.09 -1.83
N ARG A 287 10.28 -17.29 -2.44
CA ARG A 287 10.79 -16.04 -1.88
C ARG A 287 11.45 -16.27 -0.51
N ALA A 288 12.51 -17.08 -0.48
CA ALA A 288 13.27 -17.34 0.76
C ALA A 288 14.18 -16.17 1.18
N ASP A 289 14.62 -15.36 0.22
CA ASP A 289 15.48 -14.19 0.47
C ASP A 289 15.05 -13.00 -0.40
N VAL A 290 15.38 -13.00 -1.70
CA VAL A 290 15.04 -11.88 -2.59
C VAL A 290 13.52 -11.77 -2.78
N SER A 291 13.00 -10.59 -2.48
CA SER A 291 11.60 -10.22 -2.50
C SER A 291 11.23 -9.29 -3.65
N ALA A 292 9.92 -9.07 -3.84
CA ALA A 292 9.44 -8.07 -4.78
C ALA A 292 9.88 -6.64 -4.39
N ALA A 293 10.02 -6.36 -3.09
CA ALA A 293 10.52 -5.08 -2.60
C ALA A 293 12.00 -4.88 -2.99
N ASP A 294 12.84 -5.90 -2.82
CA ASP A 294 14.25 -5.85 -3.24
C ASP A 294 14.38 -5.56 -4.75
N LEU A 295 13.56 -6.22 -5.57
CA LEU A 295 13.56 -6.04 -7.02
C LEU A 295 13.06 -4.64 -7.41
N MET A 296 12.00 -4.14 -6.77
CA MET A 296 11.55 -2.76 -6.97
C MET A 296 12.66 -1.76 -6.62
N ALA A 297 13.36 -1.96 -5.49
CA ALA A 297 14.48 -1.10 -5.10
C ALA A 297 15.62 -1.11 -6.13
N TYR A 298 15.92 -2.28 -6.73
CA TYR A 298 16.87 -2.36 -7.85
C TYR A 298 16.37 -1.61 -9.09
N TRP A 299 15.12 -1.83 -9.49
CA TRP A 299 14.55 -1.23 -10.69
C TRP A 299 14.28 0.26 -10.58
N GLU A 300 14.25 0.82 -9.38
CA GLU A 300 13.95 2.23 -9.14
C GLU A 300 14.88 3.16 -9.91
N ASP A 301 16.19 2.92 -9.85
CA ASP A 301 17.22 3.76 -10.49
C ASP A 301 17.78 3.11 -11.77
N ASP A 302 17.29 1.94 -12.17
CA ASP A 302 17.68 1.26 -13.41
C ASP A 302 17.20 2.03 -14.66
N PRO A 303 18.09 2.60 -15.50
CA PRO A 303 17.67 3.38 -16.67
C PRO A 303 16.93 2.55 -17.73
N ASP A 304 17.12 1.23 -17.74
CA ASP A 304 16.51 0.33 -18.70
C ASP A 304 15.04 0.03 -18.37
N THR A 305 14.66 0.18 -17.10
CA THR A 305 13.30 -0.10 -16.62
C THR A 305 12.46 1.16 -16.51
N LYS A 306 11.31 1.16 -17.19
CA LYS A 306 10.30 2.23 -17.20
C LYS A 306 9.04 1.87 -16.44
N VAL A 307 8.63 0.61 -16.49
CA VAL A 307 7.42 0.10 -15.82
C VAL A 307 7.75 -1.20 -15.10
N VAL A 308 7.20 -1.38 -13.89
CA VAL A 308 7.35 -2.60 -13.10
C VAL A 308 6.01 -3.35 -13.04
N LEU A 309 6.03 -4.64 -13.38
CA LEU A 309 4.88 -5.53 -13.30
C LEU A 309 5.11 -6.61 -12.25
N LEU A 310 4.13 -6.81 -11.39
CA LEU A 310 4.20 -7.75 -10.27
C LEU A 310 3.04 -8.75 -10.37
N TYR A 311 3.34 -10.04 -10.31
CA TYR A 311 2.36 -11.07 -9.95
C TYR A 311 2.71 -11.62 -8.57
N LEU A 312 1.87 -11.31 -7.58
CA LEU A 312 2.12 -11.63 -6.17
C LEU A 312 0.98 -12.48 -5.60
N GLU A 313 1.36 -13.54 -4.89
CA GLU A 313 0.45 -14.34 -4.08
C GLU A 313 0.45 -13.84 -2.63
N ASN A 314 1.61 -13.35 -2.16
CA ASN A 314 1.73 -12.60 -0.92
C ASN A 314 2.66 -11.39 -1.08
N LEU A 315 2.45 -10.33 -0.27
CA LEU A 315 3.28 -9.11 -0.33
C LEU A 315 4.60 -9.26 0.43
N GLY A 316 4.64 -10.13 1.44
CA GLY A 316 5.84 -10.33 2.25
C GLY A 316 5.84 -9.52 3.52
N ASP A 317 6.92 -8.78 3.78
CA ASP A 317 6.92 -7.75 4.82
C ASP A 317 6.14 -6.54 4.28
N PRO A 318 4.95 -6.23 4.82
CA PRO A 318 4.12 -5.18 4.26
C PRO A 318 4.64 -3.77 4.56
N ALA A 319 5.38 -3.59 5.65
CA ALA A 319 5.97 -2.29 5.99
C ALA A 319 7.10 -1.96 5.01
N GLU A 320 7.98 -2.95 4.73
CA GLU A 320 9.01 -2.82 3.71
C GLU A 320 8.40 -2.63 2.32
N PHE A 321 7.39 -3.45 1.96
CA PHE A 321 6.71 -3.32 0.68
C PHE A 321 6.07 -1.94 0.50
N LEU A 322 5.34 -1.43 1.52
CA LEU A 322 4.70 -0.12 1.49
C LEU A 322 5.73 0.99 1.28
N GLU A 323 6.82 0.97 2.03
CA GLU A 323 7.89 1.96 1.92
C GLU A 323 8.50 1.96 0.51
N VAL A 324 8.93 0.79 0.04
CA VAL A 324 9.61 0.69 -1.26
C VAL A 324 8.63 0.98 -2.39
N ALA A 325 7.43 0.40 -2.37
CA ALA A 325 6.44 0.58 -3.43
C ALA A 325 6.01 2.04 -3.57
N ARG A 326 5.79 2.76 -2.45
CA ARG A 326 5.45 4.19 -2.49
C ARG A 326 6.58 5.00 -3.11
N ARG A 327 7.82 4.76 -2.70
CA ARG A 327 9.01 5.45 -3.20
C ARG A 327 9.26 5.18 -4.68
N VAL A 328 9.19 3.93 -5.11
CA VAL A 328 9.38 3.54 -6.52
C VAL A 328 8.25 4.08 -7.39
N SER A 329 6.99 3.99 -6.93
CA SER A 329 5.83 4.52 -7.66
C SER A 329 5.90 6.02 -7.91
N ARG A 330 6.68 6.80 -7.14
CA ARG A 330 6.92 8.23 -7.44
C ARG A 330 7.79 8.47 -8.67
N LYS A 331 8.63 7.49 -9.03
CA LYS A 331 9.54 7.59 -10.18
C LYS A 331 9.03 6.80 -11.38
N LYS A 332 8.45 5.63 -11.14
CA LYS A 332 8.10 4.64 -12.17
C LYS A 332 6.77 3.97 -11.85
N PRO A 333 5.89 3.79 -12.84
CA PRO A 333 4.66 3.04 -12.63
C PRO A 333 4.91 1.61 -12.17
N VAL A 334 4.21 1.19 -11.12
CA VAL A 334 4.17 -0.19 -10.62
C VAL A 334 2.75 -0.71 -10.78
N ALA A 335 2.57 -1.84 -11.44
CA ALA A 335 1.28 -2.51 -11.57
C ALA A 335 1.34 -3.94 -11.00
N VAL A 336 0.26 -4.39 -10.36
CA VAL A 336 0.24 -5.69 -9.67
C VAL A 336 -1.05 -6.46 -9.90
N VAL A 337 -0.89 -7.76 -10.18
CA VAL A 337 -1.95 -8.76 -9.99
C VAL A 337 -1.71 -9.42 -8.64
N LYS A 338 -2.65 -9.20 -7.71
CA LYS A 338 -2.66 -9.88 -6.40
C LYS A 338 -3.69 -11.01 -6.42
N SER A 339 -3.21 -12.25 -6.38
CA SER A 339 -4.09 -13.43 -6.30
C SER A 339 -4.67 -13.61 -4.89
N GLY A 340 -5.66 -14.50 -4.75
CA GLY A 340 -6.32 -14.76 -3.47
C GLY A 340 -7.21 -13.62 -2.99
N ARG A 341 -8.00 -13.01 -3.88
CA ARG A 341 -8.89 -11.88 -3.53
C ARG A 341 -10.08 -12.26 -2.65
N THR A 342 -10.70 -13.37 -2.99
CA THR A 342 -11.91 -13.85 -2.30
C THR A 342 -11.53 -14.75 -1.15
N GLU A 343 -12.44 -14.96 -0.19
CA GLU A 343 -12.19 -15.90 0.90
C GLU A 343 -11.82 -17.31 0.38
N ALA A 344 -12.54 -17.80 -0.64
CA ALA A 344 -12.23 -19.05 -1.30
C ALA A 344 -10.86 -19.03 -2.00
N GLY A 345 -10.54 -17.93 -2.69
CA GLY A 345 -9.23 -17.74 -3.33
C GLY A 345 -8.09 -17.69 -2.32
N ARG A 346 -8.26 -17.03 -1.17
CA ARG A 346 -7.28 -17.01 -0.07
C ARG A 346 -7.03 -18.41 0.47
N ARG A 347 -8.08 -19.19 0.73
CA ARG A 347 -7.94 -20.59 1.19
C ARG A 347 -7.19 -21.48 0.17
N ALA A 348 -7.42 -21.24 -1.12
CA ALA A 348 -6.70 -21.94 -2.20
C ALA A 348 -5.22 -21.53 -2.23
N ALA A 349 -4.93 -20.23 -2.15
CA ALA A 349 -3.56 -19.70 -2.16
C ALA A 349 -2.76 -20.09 -0.91
N SER A 350 -3.40 -20.09 0.28
CA SER A 350 -2.74 -20.49 1.54
C SER A 350 -2.40 -21.98 1.54
N SER A 351 -3.24 -22.83 0.95
CA SER A 351 -2.95 -24.26 0.78
C SER A 351 -1.82 -24.51 -0.23
N HIS A 352 -1.61 -23.59 -1.17
CA HIS A 352 -0.57 -23.67 -2.21
C HIS A 352 0.80 -23.15 -1.72
N THR A 353 0.82 -22.13 -0.86
CA THR A 353 2.06 -21.45 -0.43
C THR A 353 2.42 -21.64 1.04
N GLY A 354 1.49 -22.16 1.85
CA GLY A 354 1.67 -22.29 3.31
C GLY A 354 1.58 -20.96 4.09
N ALA A 355 1.38 -19.82 3.42
CA ALA A 355 1.31 -18.50 4.07
C ALA A 355 -0.13 -18.08 4.40
N LEU A 356 -0.31 -17.36 5.51
CA LEU A 356 -1.56 -16.66 5.83
C LEU A 356 -1.74 -15.49 4.84
N ALA A 357 -2.96 -15.32 4.32
CA ALA A 357 -3.30 -14.22 3.43
C ALA A 357 -4.14 -13.17 4.18
N GLY A 358 -3.68 -11.92 4.25
CA GLY A 358 -4.39 -10.82 4.88
C GLY A 358 -5.70 -10.42 4.18
N MET A 359 -6.39 -9.42 4.74
CA MET A 359 -7.69 -8.98 4.24
C MET A 359 -7.54 -8.27 2.88
N ASP A 360 -8.38 -8.62 1.88
CA ASP A 360 -8.28 -8.03 0.53
C ASP A 360 -8.46 -6.50 0.54
N VAL A 361 -9.31 -6.01 1.44
CA VAL A 361 -9.53 -4.57 1.69
C VAL A 361 -8.27 -3.87 2.20
N ALA A 362 -7.50 -4.55 3.05
CA ALA A 362 -6.22 -4.05 3.56
C ALA A 362 -5.19 -3.92 2.43
N VAL A 363 -5.12 -4.94 1.57
CA VAL A 363 -4.24 -4.94 0.40
C VAL A 363 -4.65 -3.84 -0.59
N ASP A 364 -5.93 -3.70 -0.89
CA ASP A 364 -6.43 -2.62 -1.76
C ASP A 364 -6.09 -1.23 -1.20
N ALA A 365 -6.28 -1.02 0.10
CA ALA A 365 -5.92 0.22 0.79
C ALA A 365 -4.42 0.52 0.67
N LEU A 366 -3.58 -0.47 0.99
CA LEU A 366 -2.12 -0.37 0.94
C LEU A 366 -1.62 -0.03 -0.47
N LEU A 367 -2.06 -0.79 -1.48
CA LEU A 367 -1.64 -0.58 -2.87
C LEU A 367 -2.05 0.80 -3.37
N GLY A 368 -3.27 1.24 -3.04
CA GLY A 368 -3.76 2.57 -3.38
C GLY A 368 -2.92 3.70 -2.77
N GLN A 369 -2.53 3.57 -1.49
CA GLN A 369 -1.65 4.54 -0.82
C GLN A 369 -0.25 4.62 -1.42
N CYS A 370 0.24 3.50 -1.94
CA CYS A 370 1.55 3.43 -2.56
C CYS A 370 1.56 3.93 -4.02
N GLY A 371 0.40 4.25 -4.60
CA GLY A 371 0.31 4.55 -6.04
C GLY A 371 0.47 3.31 -6.93
N VAL A 372 0.41 2.10 -6.37
CA VAL A 372 0.52 0.85 -7.12
C VAL A 372 -0.80 0.54 -7.82
N LEU A 373 -0.72 0.28 -9.12
CA LEU A 373 -1.87 0.02 -9.98
C LEU A 373 -2.30 -1.45 -9.88
N ARG A 374 -3.28 -1.72 -9.03
CA ARG A 374 -3.87 -3.06 -8.95
C ARG A 374 -4.71 -3.39 -10.20
N THR A 375 -4.50 -4.59 -10.73
CA THR A 375 -5.28 -5.20 -11.81
C THR A 375 -5.85 -6.54 -11.39
N ASP A 376 -6.97 -6.93 -12.00
CA ASP A 376 -7.66 -8.17 -11.62
C ASP A 376 -7.19 -9.39 -12.42
N THR A 377 -6.61 -9.15 -13.60
CA THR A 377 -6.14 -10.18 -14.51
C THR A 377 -4.77 -9.84 -15.10
N ILE A 378 -4.09 -10.86 -15.64
CA ILE A 378 -2.83 -10.69 -16.37
C ILE A 378 -3.05 -9.85 -17.64
N HIS A 379 -4.19 -10.02 -18.33
CA HIS A 379 -4.51 -9.17 -19.48
C HIS A 379 -4.59 -7.69 -19.09
N GLU A 380 -5.31 -7.35 -18.02
CA GLU A 380 -5.38 -5.97 -17.53
C GLU A 380 -4.01 -5.42 -17.10
N LEU A 381 -3.15 -6.27 -16.52
CA LEU A 381 -1.77 -5.91 -16.19
C LEU A 381 -0.99 -5.47 -17.43
N PHE A 382 -1.10 -6.23 -18.51
CA PHE A 382 -0.46 -5.92 -19.78
C PHE A 382 -1.10 -4.71 -20.48
N GLU A 383 -2.41 -4.54 -20.41
CA GLU A 383 -3.11 -3.38 -20.95
C GLU A 383 -2.62 -2.06 -20.33
N VAL A 384 -2.40 -2.05 -19.01
CA VAL A 384 -1.81 -0.91 -18.29
C VAL A 384 -0.34 -0.72 -18.69
N ALA A 385 0.43 -1.81 -18.77
CA ALA A 385 1.84 -1.78 -19.12
C ALA A 385 2.09 -1.26 -20.55
N MET A 386 1.25 -1.65 -21.52
CA MET A 386 1.32 -1.15 -22.90
C MET A 386 1.21 0.37 -22.94
N LEU A 387 0.27 0.95 -22.18
CA LEU A 387 0.08 2.40 -22.10
C LEU A 387 1.27 3.08 -21.42
N LEU A 388 1.58 2.69 -20.18
CA LEU A 388 2.53 3.42 -19.34
C LEU A 388 4.01 3.22 -19.76
N SER A 389 4.32 2.18 -20.54
CA SER A 389 5.67 1.98 -21.09
C SER A 389 5.93 2.80 -22.36
N THR A 390 4.88 3.33 -23.00
CA THR A 390 4.97 3.97 -24.32
C THR A 390 4.43 5.40 -24.35
N GLN A 391 3.58 5.80 -23.41
CA GLN A 391 2.91 7.11 -23.37
C GLN A 391 3.23 7.89 -22.08
N PRO A 392 3.13 9.24 -22.10
CA PRO A 392 3.21 10.04 -20.88
C PRO A 392 2.03 9.76 -19.95
N VAL A 393 2.21 10.01 -18.65
CA VAL A 393 1.14 9.82 -17.67
C VAL A 393 0.08 10.93 -17.83
N PRO A 394 -1.24 10.60 -17.90
CA PRO A 394 -2.28 11.62 -17.97
C PRO A 394 -2.24 12.51 -16.72
N ARG A 395 -2.35 13.83 -16.89
CA ARG A 395 -2.39 14.77 -15.75
C ARG A 395 -3.69 14.71 -14.95
N GLY A 396 -4.73 14.09 -15.52
CA GLY A 396 -6.05 14.03 -14.93
C GLY A 396 -6.99 13.09 -15.68
N PRO A 397 -8.28 13.04 -15.27
CA PRO A 397 -9.23 12.05 -15.78
C PRO A 397 -9.98 12.49 -17.04
N ARG A 398 -9.67 13.64 -17.64
CA ARG A 398 -10.46 14.20 -18.76
C ARG A 398 -10.01 13.61 -20.09
N VAL A 399 -10.90 12.89 -20.76
CA VAL A 399 -10.63 12.18 -22.01
C VAL A 399 -11.43 12.78 -23.16
N ALA A 400 -10.76 13.02 -24.29
CA ALA A 400 -11.43 13.24 -25.56
C ALA A 400 -11.49 11.95 -26.36
N ILE A 401 -12.63 11.69 -27.00
CA ILE A 401 -12.82 10.51 -27.85
C ILE A 401 -12.91 10.98 -29.31
N LEU A 402 -12.09 10.40 -30.18
CA LEU A 402 -12.10 10.63 -31.62
C LEU A 402 -12.52 9.34 -32.33
N THR A 403 -13.56 9.38 -33.16
CA THR A 403 -14.09 8.19 -33.83
C THR A 403 -14.57 8.47 -35.25
N ASN A 404 -14.57 7.46 -36.12
CA ASN A 404 -15.27 7.47 -37.41
C ASN A 404 -16.62 6.73 -37.36
N ALA A 405 -17.04 6.26 -36.18
CA ALA A 405 -18.28 5.52 -35.99
C ALA A 405 -18.92 5.82 -34.63
N GLY A 406 -20.22 6.14 -34.64
CA GLY A 406 -20.97 6.50 -33.43
C GLY A 406 -21.09 5.37 -32.40
N GLY A 407 -21.32 4.12 -32.82
CA GLY A 407 -21.47 2.98 -31.90
C GLY A 407 -20.26 2.77 -30.96
N PRO A 408 -19.05 2.62 -31.50
CA PRO A 408 -17.81 2.60 -30.70
C PRO A 408 -17.62 3.85 -29.83
N GLY A 409 -18.00 5.04 -30.32
CA GLY A 409 -17.93 6.28 -29.55
C GLY A 409 -18.82 6.24 -28.29
N ILE A 410 -20.02 5.69 -28.39
CA ILE A 410 -20.93 5.48 -27.24
C ILE A 410 -20.32 4.50 -26.25
N MET A 411 -19.87 3.32 -26.71
CA MET A 411 -19.23 2.32 -25.84
C MET A 411 -18.00 2.88 -25.11
N ALA A 412 -17.17 3.66 -25.82
CA ALA A 412 -16.03 4.33 -25.23
C ALA A 412 -16.42 5.38 -24.17
N THR A 413 -17.51 6.11 -24.40
CA THR A 413 -18.03 7.11 -23.44
C THR A 413 -18.50 6.41 -22.16
N ASP A 414 -19.31 5.36 -22.29
CA ASP A 414 -19.80 4.58 -21.15
C ASP A 414 -18.65 3.90 -20.39
N ALA A 415 -17.67 3.35 -21.10
CA ALA A 415 -16.49 2.74 -20.50
C ALA A 415 -15.61 3.76 -19.76
N CYS A 416 -15.50 4.99 -20.27
CA CYS A 416 -14.78 6.06 -19.59
C CYS A 416 -15.50 6.48 -18.30
N GLU A 417 -16.77 6.88 -18.39
CA GLU A 417 -17.52 7.42 -17.24
C GLU A 417 -17.72 6.37 -16.14
N SER A 418 -18.01 5.11 -16.49
CA SER A 418 -18.18 4.02 -15.50
C SER A 418 -16.90 3.70 -14.71
N ARG A 419 -15.73 4.11 -15.21
CA ARG A 419 -14.42 3.88 -14.57
C ARG A 419 -13.86 5.12 -13.86
N GLY A 420 -14.63 6.21 -13.85
CA GLY A 420 -14.28 7.46 -13.19
C GLY A 420 -13.46 8.42 -14.06
N LEU A 421 -13.26 8.12 -15.34
CA LEU A 421 -12.82 9.13 -16.30
C LEU A 421 -13.97 10.12 -16.57
N LYS A 422 -13.65 11.24 -17.21
CA LYS A 422 -14.59 12.29 -17.57
C LYS A 422 -14.51 12.56 -19.07
N VAL A 423 -15.66 12.68 -19.72
CA VAL A 423 -15.75 13.03 -21.15
C VAL A 423 -16.32 14.45 -21.26
N PRO A 424 -15.53 15.50 -20.96
CA PRO A 424 -16.05 16.86 -20.89
C PRO A 424 -16.39 17.43 -22.27
N ALA A 425 -17.24 18.44 -22.30
CA ALA A 425 -17.41 19.27 -23.49
C ALA A 425 -16.07 19.92 -23.87
N LEU A 426 -15.74 19.88 -25.17
CA LEU A 426 -14.54 20.51 -25.72
C LEU A 426 -14.65 22.04 -25.66
N ALA A 427 -13.51 22.73 -25.65
CA ALA A 427 -13.47 24.18 -25.73
C ALA A 427 -14.09 24.68 -27.05
N GLU A 428 -14.81 25.80 -27.02
CA GLU A 428 -15.52 26.27 -28.23
C GLU A 428 -14.55 26.55 -29.39
N ALA A 429 -13.34 27.05 -29.12
CA ALA A 429 -12.30 27.24 -30.13
C ALA A 429 -11.91 25.92 -30.83
N THR A 430 -11.81 24.82 -30.09
CA THR A 430 -11.54 23.48 -30.64
C THR A 430 -12.70 23.04 -31.54
N ARG A 431 -13.95 23.26 -31.10
CA ARG A 431 -15.16 22.89 -31.85
C ARG A 431 -15.27 23.68 -33.15
N GLU A 432 -14.98 24.99 -33.12
CA GLU A 432 -14.95 25.84 -34.31
C GLU A 432 -13.89 25.39 -35.31
N ALA A 433 -12.68 25.07 -34.85
CA ALA A 433 -11.61 24.56 -35.69
C ALA A 433 -11.97 23.21 -36.33
N LEU A 434 -12.64 22.31 -35.61
CA LEU A 434 -13.15 21.04 -36.14
C LEU A 434 -14.22 21.26 -37.22
N ARG A 435 -15.17 22.16 -37.00
CA ARG A 435 -16.24 22.49 -37.99
C ARG A 435 -15.69 23.05 -39.30
N SER A 436 -14.49 23.63 -39.30
CA SER A 436 -13.92 24.27 -40.49
C SER A 436 -13.52 23.29 -41.59
N PHE A 437 -13.39 21.98 -41.28
CA PHE A 437 -12.95 20.97 -42.24
C PHE A 437 -13.69 19.63 -42.14
N LEU A 438 -14.41 19.37 -41.05
CA LEU A 438 -15.28 18.20 -40.95
C LEU A 438 -16.62 18.45 -41.66
N PRO A 439 -17.27 17.40 -42.21
CA PRO A 439 -18.59 17.54 -42.82
C PRO A 439 -19.63 18.05 -41.83
N ALA A 440 -20.67 18.73 -42.32
CA ALA A 440 -21.76 19.24 -41.47
C ALA A 440 -22.52 18.13 -40.70
N ALA A 441 -22.45 16.89 -41.18
CA ALA A 441 -23.03 15.72 -40.53
C ALA A 441 -22.18 15.17 -39.37
N ALA A 442 -20.92 15.59 -39.25
CA ALA A 442 -20.03 15.15 -38.17
C ALA A 442 -20.45 15.79 -36.82
N SER A 443 -20.31 15.02 -35.73
CA SER A 443 -20.44 15.56 -34.39
C SER A 443 -19.10 16.12 -33.93
N VAL A 444 -19.04 17.42 -33.64
CA VAL A 444 -17.87 18.10 -33.05
C VAL A 444 -17.98 18.22 -31.53
N GLY A 445 -18.83 17.40 -30.90
CA GLY A 445 -18.90 17.26 -29.45
C GLY A 445 -17.75 16.41 -28.90
N ASN A 446 -17.92 15.90 -27.69
CA ASN A 446 -17.08 14.81 -27.16
C ASN A 446 -18.02 13.63 -26.87
N PRO A 447 -17.99 12.54 -27.65
CA PRO A 447 -17.03 12.21 -28.72
C PRO A 447 -17.09 13.11 -29.98
N VAL A 448 -15.94 13.26 -30.65
CA VAL A 448 -15.85 13.76 -32.03
C VAL A 448 -16.11 12.60 -32.99
N ASP A 449 -17.29 12.57 -33.62
CA ASP A 449 -17.67 11.57 -34.61
C ASP A 449 -17.54 12.15 -36.02
N MET A 450 -16.51 11.71 -36.73
CA MET A 450 -16.16 12.16 -38.08
C MET A 450 -16.94 11.45 -39.18
N ILE A 451 -17.82 10.50 -38.83
CA ILE A 451 -18.56 9.59 -39.72
C ILE A 451 -17.66 8.59 -40.50
N ALA A 452 -18.28 7.59 -41.13
CA ALA A 452 -17.58 6.47 -41.74
C ALA A 452 -16.65 6.84 -42.92
N SER A 453 -16.84 8.03 -43.51
CA SER A 453 -16.01 8.54 -44.61
C SER A 453 -14.77 9.33 -44.15
N ALA A 454 -14.41 9.25 -42.86
CA ALA A 454 -13.26 9.96 -42.31
C ALA A 454 -11.95 9.57 -43.03
N SER A 455 -11.23 10.57 -43.53
CA SER A 455 -9.93 10.39 -44.19
C SER A 455 -8.77 10.38 -43.18
N PRO A 456 -7.60 9.83 -43.54
CA PRO A 456 -6.39 9.93 -42.71
C PRO A 456 -6.04 11.37 -42.33
N GLU A 457 -6.18 12.33 -43.24
CA GLU A 457 -5.92 13.75 -42.98
C GLU A 457 -6.88 14.32 -41.93
N GLN A 458 -8.14 13.88 -41.93
CA GLN A 458 -9.12 14.27 -40.91
C GLN A 458 -8.77 13.70 -39.54
N TYR A 459 -8.27 12.46 -39.47
CA TYR A 459 -7.73 11.88 -38.23
C TYR A 459 -6.55 12.70 -37.70
N GLU A 460 -5.56 13.00 -38.55
CA GLU A 460 -4.36 13.74 -38.15
C GLU A 460 -4.72 15.14 -37.61
N ARG A 461 -5.55 15.89 -38.34
CA ARG A 461 -5.94 17.26 -37.95
C ARG A 461 -6.81 17.27 -36.70
N SER A 462 -7.77 16.37 -36.59
CA SER A 462 -8.66 16.31 -35.43
C SER A 462 -7.91 15.90 -34.17
N LEU A 463 -7.03 14.90 -34.26
CA LEU A 463 -6.22 14.45 -33.13
C LEU A 463 -5.29 15.58 -32.63
N LYS A 464 -4.65 16.33 -33.52
CA LYS A 464 -3.83 17.50 -33.14
C LYS A 464 -4.63 18.54 -32.37
N LEU A 465 -5.87 18.83 -32.78
CA LEU A 465 -6.75 19.77 -32.08
C LEU A 465 -7.16 19.26 -30.69
N LEU A 466 -7.49 17.98 -30.56
CA LEU A 466 -7.85 17.37 -29.26
C LEU A 466 -6.67 17.32 -28.29
N LEU A 467 -5.47 17.02 -28.79
CA LEU A 467 -4.25 17.05 -27.97
C LEU A 467 -3.90 18.47 -27.52
N ALA A 468 -4.24 19.50 -28.30
CA ALA A 468 -4.05 20.90 -27.92
C ALA A 468 -5.12 21.45 -26.96
N ASP A 469 -6.28 20.79 -26.83
CA ASP A 469 -7.40 21.31 -26.02
C ASP A 469 -7.07 21.33 -24.51
N PRO A 470 -7.13 22.49 -23.82
CA PRO A 470 -6.78 22.58 -22.39
C PRO A 470 -7.76 21.83 -21.46
N GLY A 471 -8.95 21.51 -21.96
CA GLY A 471 -9.98 20.70 -21.33
C GLY A 471 -9.69 19.20 -21.29
N VAL A 472 -8.63 18.75 -21.97
CA VAL A 472 -8.33 17.34 -22.23
C VAL A 472 -6.99 16.94 -21.62
N ASP A 473 -6.96 15.80 -20.93
CA ASP A 473 -5.75 15.21 -20.33
C ASP A 473 -5.24 13.98 -21.11
N ALA A 474 -6.11 13.30 -21.88
CA ALA A 474 -5.77 12.15 -22.72
C ALA A 474 -6.73 12.03 -23.93
N VAL A 475 -6.32 11.33 -24.99
CA VAL A 475 -7.17 11.08 -26.16
C VAL A 475 -7.32 9.58 -26.45
N LEU A 476 -8.56 9.13 -26.65
CA LEU A 476 -8.90 7.77 -27.10
C LEU A 476 -9.34 7.84 -28.57
N THR A 477 -8.54 7.26 -29.47
CA THR A 477 -8.83 7.24 -30.91
C THR A 477 -9.42 5.90 -31.33
N LEU A 478 -10.59 5.91 -31.95
CA LEU A 478 -11.29 4.73 -32.43
C LEU A 478 -11.32 4.75 -33.96
N PHE A 479 -11.01 3.61 -34.57
CA PHE A 479 -11.14 3.41 -35.99
C PHE A 479 -11.80 2.05 -36.26
N VAL A 480 -12.92 2.09 -36.98
CA VAL A 480 -13.54 0.90 -37.57
C VAL A 480 -13.24 0.90 -39.06
N THR A 481 -12.63 -0.17 -39.58
CA THR A 481 -12.24 -0.26 -41.00
C THR A 481 -13.47 -0.14 -41.92
N PRO A 482 -13.62 0.97 -42.69
CA PRO A 482 -14.68 1.09 -43.68
C PRO A 482 -14.19 0.49 -45.02
N ILE A 483 -15.08 0.47 -46.03
CA ILE A 483 -14.75 -0.07 -47.37
C ILE A 483 -13.68 0.78 -48.08
N VAL A 484 -13.62 2.09 -47.81
CA VAL A 484 -12.88 3.08 -48.61
C VAL A 484 -11.55 3.55 -48.01
N THR A 485 -11.30 3.31 -46.72
CA THR A 485 -10.13 3.86 -46.01
C THR A 485 -9.26 2.72 -45.49
N ARG A 486 -7.96 2.78 -45.77
CA ARG A 486 -6.99 1.79 -45.30
C ARG A 486 -6.61 2.06 -43.84
N ALA A 487 -6.59 1.01 -43.02
CA ALA A 487 -6.22 1.08 -41.61
C ALA A 487 -4.78 1.59 -41.40
N THR A 488 -3.84 1.22 -42.29
CA THR A 488 -2.43 1.63 -42.23
C THR A 488 -2.25 3.13 -42.41
N ASP A 489 -2.91 3.73 -43.39
CA ASP A 489 -2.82 5.17 -43.66
C ASP A 489 -3.37 6.00 -42.46
N VAL A 490 -4.43 5.50 -41.81
CA VAL A 490 -4.97 6.08 -40.58
C VAL A 490 -4.01 5.91 -39.40
N ALA A 491 -3.37 4.75 -39.25
CA ALA A 491 -2.35 4.54 -38.23
C ALA A 491 -1.16 5.51 -38.39
N GLU A 492 -0.67 5.71 -39.61
CA GLU A 492 0.38 6.70 -39.88
C GLU A 492 -0.07 8.13 -39.56
N ALA A 493 -1.32 8.49 -39.87
CA ALA A 493 -1.89 9.79 -39.54
C ALA A 493 -1.98 10.01 -38.02
N ILE A 494 -2.43 9.00 -37.26
CA ILE A 494 -2.45 9.03 -35.80
C ILE A 494 -1.01 9.19 -35.27
N ALA A 495 -0.05 8.45 -35.81
CA ALA A 495 1.36 8.54 -35.41
C ALA A 495 1.95 9.95 -35.66
N ARG A 496 1.69 10.55 -36.82
CA ARG A 496 2.14 11.92 -37.13
C ARG A 496 1.51 12.97 -36.21
N ALA A 497 0.26 12.80 -35.81
CA ALA A 497 -0.42 13.70 -34.88
C ALA A 497 0.02 13.52 -33.43
N ALA A 498 0.35 12.29 -33.02
CA ALA A 498 0.84 11.96 -31.69
C ALA A 498 2.28 12.47 -31.42
N ALA A 499 3.08 12.61 -32.48
CA ALA A 499 4.49 12.94 -32.37
C ALA A 499 4.72 14.24 -31.57
N GLY A 500 5.44 14.13 -30.46
CA GLY A 500 5.79 15.26 -29.59
C GLY A 500 4.69 15.73 -28.63
N SER A 501 3.55 15.02 -28.54
CA SER A 501 2.49 15.31 -27.56
C SER A 501 2.94 15.06 -26.12
N ASP A 502 2.53 15.93 -25.20
CA ASP A 502 2.68 15.74 -23.74
C ASP A 502 1.47 15.02 -23.11
N LYS A 503 0.44 14.72 -23.90
CA LYS A 503 -0.76 13.98 -23.49
C LYS A 503 -0.78 12.56 -24.08
N PRO A 504 -1.17 11.55 -23.30
CA PRO A 504 -1.25 10.18 -23.75
C PRO A 504 -2.36 9.94 -24.76
N ILE A 505 -2.09 9.01 -25.67
CA ILE A 505 -3.02 8.52 -26.68
C ILE A 505 -3.16 7.01 -26.53
N ALA A 506 -4.41 6.54 -26.55
CA ALA A 506 -4.74 5.13 -26.70
C ALA A 506 -5.52 4.92 -27.99
N ALA A 507 -5.15 3.93 -28.80
CA ALA A 507 -5.81 3.64 -30.06
C ALA A 507 -6.65 2.36 -29.98
N CYS A 508 -7.79 2.34 -30.66
CA CYS A 508 -8.56 1.13 -30.92
C CYS A 508 -8.75 0.93 -32.42
N MET A 509 -8.23 -0.17 -32.95
CA MET A 509 -8.35 -0.54 -34.35
C MET A 509 -9.25 -1.76 -34.48
N MET A 510 -10.45 -1.57 -35.04
CA MET A 510 -11.50 -2.59 -35.12
C MET A 510 -11.70 -3.04 -36.57
N GLY A 511 -11.47 -4.33 -36.82
CA GLY A 511 -11.63 -4.95 -38.13
C GLY A 511 -10.61 -6.06 -38.35
N SER A 512 -10.74 -6.77 -39.47
CA SER A 512 -9.83 -7.86 -39.84
C SER A 512 -8.86 -7.49 -40.97
N GLN A 513 -9.26 -6.59 -41.88
CA GLN A 513 -8.45 -6.21 -43.05
C GLN A 513 -7.50 -5.04 -42.72
N GLY A 514 -6.20 -5.24 -42.89
CA GLY A 514 -5.15 -4.23 -42.71
C GLY A 514 -4.88 -3.80 -41.26
N VAL A 515 -5.59 -4.36 -40.28
CA VAL A 515 -5.45 -4.04 -38.85
C VAL A 515 -4.11 -4.54 -38.29
N PRO A 516 -3.62 -5.77 -38.58
CA PRO A 516 -2.31 -6.21 -38.08
C PRO A 516 -1.16 -5.27 -38.49
N GLU A 517 -1.15 -4.81 -39.73
CA GLU A 517 -0.14 -3.87 -40.25
C GLU A 517 -0.28 -2.48 -39.63
N ALA A 518 -1.52 -2.03 -39.41
CA ALA A 518 -1.79 -0.77 -38.74
C ALA A 518 -1.36 -0.79 -37.26
N VAL A 519 -1.61 -1.90 -36.55
CA VAL A 519 -1.14 -2.14 -35.18
C VAL A 519 0.38 -2.16 -35.13
N ALA A 520 1.05 -2.82 -36.09
CA ALA A 520 2.51 -2.80 -36.19
C ALA A 520 3.06 -1.38 -36.38
N THR A 521 2.43 -0.60 -37.27
CA THR A 521 2.78 0.82 -37.53
C THR A 521 2.65 1.65 -36.25
N LEU A 522 1.52 1.54 -35.54
CA LEU A 522 1.30 2.27 -34.27
C LEU A 522 2.32 1.84 -33.21
N ARG A 523 2.66 0.54 -33.14
CA ARG A 523 3.65 0.01 -32.20
C ARG A 523 5.05 0.57 -32.45
N GLU A 524 5.48 0.68 -33.71
CA GLU A 524 6.76 1.31 -34.08
C GLU A 524 6.82 2.77 -33.61
N HIS A 525 5.69 3.47 -33.67
CA HIS A 525 5.53 4.83 -33.15
C HIS A 525 5.16 4.90 -31.65
N ARG A 526 5.24 3.76 -30.94
CA ARG A 526 5.00 3.66 -29.49
C ARG A 526 3.60 4.12 -29.08
N ILE A 527 2.58 3.81 -29.88
CA ILE A 527 1.17 4.06 -29.56
C ILE A 527 0.50 2.74 -29.18
N PRO A 528 -0.01 2.61 -27.94
CA PRO A 528 -0.66 1.39 -27.49
C PRO A 528 -1.98 1.21 -28.24
N THR A 529 -2.18 0.02 -28.79
CA THR A 529 -3.37 -0.31 -29.56
C THR A 529 -4.14 -1.43 -28.90
N TYR A 530 -5.44 -1.23 -28.74
CA TYR A 530 -6.38 -2.14 -28.11
C TYR A 530 -7.41 -2.60 -29.15
N THR A 531 -8.03 -3.75 -28.91
CA THR A 531 -9.09 -4.25 -29.80
C THR A 531 -10.39 -3.47 -29.60
N PHE A 532 -10.74 -3.19 -28.34
CA PHE A 532 -12.01 -2.57 -27.96
C PHE A 532 -11.80 -1.43 -26.94
N PRO A 533 -12.72 -0.45 -26.87
CA PRO A 533 -12.52 0.77 -26.10
C PRO A 533 -12.55 0.54 -24.58
N GLU A 534 -13.18 -0.53 -24.09
CA GLU A 534 -13.31 -0.84 -22.67
C GLU A 534 -11.94 -1.10 -22.02
N ALA A 535 -11.07 -1.83 -22.72
CA ALA A 535 -9.70 -2.11 -22.31
C ALA A 535 -8.84 -0.83 -22.29
N ALA A 536 -8.94 -0.03 -23.36
CA ALA A 536 -8.24 1.25 -23.44
C ALA A 536 -8.69 2.23 -22.34
N ALA A 537 -10.00 2.33 -22.10
CA ALA A 537 -10.57 3.16 -21.02
C ALA A 537 -10.15 2.65 -19.64
N ALA A 538 -10.07 1.34 -19.42
CA ALA A 538 -9.58 0.76 -18.18
C ALA A 538 -8.11 1.08 -17.90
N ALA A 539 -7.25 1.01 -18.92
CA ALA A 539 -5.85 1.39 -18.83
C ALA A 539 -5.69 2.91 -18.56
N LEU A 540 -6.42 3.75 -19.30
CA LEU A 540 -6.43 5.21 -19.11
C LEU A 540 -6.94 5.60 -17.72
N ALA A 541 -7.97 4.94 -17.19
CA ALA A 541 -8.51 5.22 -15.86
C ALA A 541 -7.47 4.96 -14.76
N ARG A 542 -6.71 3.85 -14.88
CA ARG A 542 -5.61 3.53 -13.95
C ARG A 542 -4.45 4.51 -14.11
N ALA A 543 -4.06 4.83 -15.33
CA ALA A 543 -3.00 5.80 -15.61
C ALA A 543 -3.36 7.22 -15.10
N ALA A 544 -4.62 7.65 -15.22
CA ALA A 544 -5.08 8.93 -14.70
C ALA A 544 -5.05 8.97 -13.17
N ARG A 545 -5.45 7.89 -12.49
CA ARG A 545 -5.31 7.76 -11.02
C ARG A 545 -3.84 7.85 -10.59
N TYR A 546 -2.95 7.21 -11.34
CA TYR A 546 -1.51 7.32 -11.12
C TYR A 546 -1.00 8.75 -11.32
N GLY A 547 -1.47 9.47 -12.34
CA GLY A 547 -1.16 10.88 -12.54
C GLY A 547 -1.62 11.78 -11.38
N VAL A 548 -2.81 11.53 -10.85
CA VAL A 548 -3.31 12.21 -9.63
C VAL A 548 -2.45 11.89 -8.42
N PHE A 549 -2.02 10.63 -8.25
CA PHE A 549 -1.08 10.25 -7.20
C PHE A 549 0.24 11.01 -7.33
N LEU A 550 0.83 11.08 -8.52
CA LEU A 550 2.07 11.81 -8.78
C LEU A 550 1.94 13.32 -8.50
N ALA A 551 0.77 13.90 -8.80
CA ALA A 551 0.48 15.31 -8.51
C ALA A 551 0.26 15.58 -7.01
N GLY A 552 -0.12 14.56 -6.23
CA GLY A 552 -0.25 14.66 -4.79
C GLY A 552 1.11 14.77 -4.09
N GLY A 553 1.17 15.52 -2.99
CA GLY A 553 2.39 15.63 -2.17
C GLY A 553 2.82 14.29 -1.55
N ASP A 554 4.09 14.19 -1.16
CA ASP A 554 4.63 13.09 -0.36
C ASP A 554 4.96 13.53 1.07
N ASP A 555 4.13 14.44 1.59
CA ASP A 555 4.40 15.07 2.87
C ASP A 555 4.39 14.01 3.99
N PRO A 556 5.37 14.06 4.91
CA PRO A 556 5.36 13.19 6.06
C PRO A 556 4.07 13.40 6.87
N PRO A 557 3.64 12.40 7.66
CA PRO A 557 2.51 12.58 8.57
C PRO A 557 2.69 13.88 9.37
N PRO A 558 1.68 14.76 9.40
CA PRO A 558 1.83 16.07 10.04
C PRO A 558 2.14 15.90 11.53
N ALA A 559 2.99 16.78 12.05
CA ALA A 559 3.17 16.89 13.50
C ALA A 559 1.87 17.43 14.11
N LEU A 560 1.19 16.61 14.90
CA LEU A 560 -0.03 16.98 15.59
C LEU A 560 0.29 17.31 17.06
N PRO A 561 -0.30 18.37 17.64
CA PRO A 561 -0.20 18.61 19.07
C PRO A 561 -1.01 17.52 19.80
N VAL A 562 -0.32 16.54 20.37
CA VAL A 562 -0.90 15.42 21.14
C VAL A 562 -0.14 15.22 22.45
N ASP A 563 -0.82 14.77 23.49
CA ASP A 563 -0.23 14.37 24.77
C ASP A 563 -0.09 12.85 24.83
N ARG A 564 0.97 12.35 24.17
CA ARG A 564 1.25 10.90 24.12
C ARG A 564 1.42 10.30 25.52
N ASP A 565 2.03 11.03 26.45
CA ASP A 565 2.28 10.52 27.81
C ASP A 565 0.98 10.37 28.61
N ALA A 566 0.00 11.27 28.43
CA ALA A 566 -1.32 11.11 29.03
C ALA A 566 -2.04 9.87 28.53
N ALA A 567 -2.05 9.65 27.22
CA ALA A 567 -2.64 8.43 26.65
C ALA A 567 -1.91 7.17 27.11
N ALA A 568 -0.57 7.19 27.16
CA ALA A 568 0.25 6.07 27.62
C ALA A 568 -0.05 5.68 29.07
N ARG A 569 -0.31 6.64 29.97
CA ARG A 569 -0.70 6.36 31.36
C ARG A 569 -2.03 5.61 31.45
N VAL A 570 -3.02 6.01 30.66
CA VAL A 570 -4.34 5.36 30.64
C VAL A 570 -4.25 3.97 30.02
N LEU A 571 -3.59 3.86 28.87
CA LEU A 571 -3.48 2.60 28.12
C LEU A 571 -2.57 1.58 28.83
N GLY A 572 -1.45 2.02 29.41
CA GLY A 572 -0.54 1.15 30.16
C GLY A 572 -1.17 0.54 31.41
N ALA A 573 -2.06 1.26 32.08
CA ALA A 573 -2.86 0.72 33.18
C ALA A 573 -3.96 -0.26 32.70
N ALA A 574 -4.27 -0.26 31.40
CA ALA A 574 -5.38 -1.00 30.82
C ALA A 574 -5.00 -2.31 30.13
N VAL A 575 -3.71 -2.62 29.99
CA VAL A 575 -3.19 -3.85 29.36
C VAL A 575 -2.60 -4.78 30.44
N PRO A 576 -3.38 -5.70 31.06
CA PRO A 576 -2.80 -6.76 31.88
C PRO A 576 -2.05 -7.76 30.99
N GLU A 577 -0.90 -8.27 31.46
CA GLU A 577 -0.20 -9.38 30.80
C GLU A 577 -1.15 -10.57 30.57
N GLY A 578 -1.25 -11.04 29.33
CA GLY A 578 -2.00 -12.26 28.96
C GLY A 578 -3.52 -12.10 28.80
N ALA A 579 -4.07 -10.88 28.80
CA ALA A 579 -5.50 -10.66 28.61
C ALA A 579 -5.94 -10.84 27.13
N ARG A 580 -7.07 -11.53 26.90
CA ARG A 580 -7.72 -11.74 25.58
C ARG A 580 -8.38 -10.49 24.97
N GLY A 581 -7.91 -9.31 25.36
CA GLY A 581 -8.45 -8.01 24.98
C GLY A 581 -9.43 -7.42 26.00
N ARG A 582 -9.33 -6.11 26.25
CA ARG A 582 -10.18 -5.35 27.18
C ARG A 582 -10.79 -4.14 26.48
N TRP A 583 -12.10 -3.93 26.69
CA TRP A 583 -12.76 -2.67 26.35
C TRP A 583 -12.50 -1.62 27.43
N LEU A 584 -12.07 -0.43 27.02
CA LEU A 584 -11.87 0.70 27.92
C LEU A 584 -13.23 1.22 28.43
N SER A 585 -13.25 1.70 29.67
CA SER A 585 -14.40 2.40 30.24
C SER A 585 -14.62 3.76 29.55
N PRO A 586 -15.83 4.34 29.61
CA PRO A 586 -16.12 5.63 28.97
C PRO A 586 -15.17 6.76 29.40
N ASP A 587 -14.73 6.77 30.66
CA ASP A 587 -13.80 7.78 31.19
C ASP A 587 -12.37 7.58 30.64
N GLU A 588 -11.92 6.32 30.53
CA GLU A 588 -10.63 5.98 29.90
C GLU A 588 -10.63 6.34 28.40
N VAL A 589 -11.69 5.98 27.67
CA VAL A 589 -11.85 6.35 26.25
C VAL A 589 -11.78 7.86 26.09
N ARG A 590 -12.51 8.62 26.92
CA ARG A 590 -12.49 10.08 26.86
C ARG A 590 -11.10 10.64 27.15
N ALA A 591 -10.42 10.15 28.18
CA ALA A 591 -9.07 10.61 28.50
C ALA A 591 -8.07 10.39 27.35
N VAL A 592 -8.17 9.24 26.66
CA VAL A 592 -7.34 8.95 25.47
C VAL A 592 -7.68 9.87 24.30
N LEU A 593 -8.97 10.09 24.00
CA LEU A 593 -9.40 10.96 22.91
C LEU A 593 -9.06 12.44 23.18
N ASP A 594 -9.23 12.91 24.41
CA ASP A 594 -8.88 14.27 24.83
C ASP A 594 -7.35 14.49 24.71
N ALA A 595 -6.53 13.50 25.06
CA ALA A 595 -5.07 13.55 24.91
C ALA A 595 -4.63 13.67 23.43
N TYR A 596 -5.42 13.14 22.50
CA TYR A 596 -5.18 13.24 21.06
C TYR A 596 -5.96 14.37 20.39
N GLY A 597 -6.74 15.17 21.14
CA GLY A 597 -7.50 16.30 20.63
C GLY A 597 -8.73 15.92 19.79
N VAL A 598 -9.28 14.71 19.96
CA VAL A 598 -10.53 14.30 19.30
C VAL A 598 -11.72 14.76 20.14
N ALA A 599 -12.49 15.71 19.60
CA ALA A 599 -13.59 16.33 20.35
C ALA A 599 -14.74 15.34 20.62
N THR A 600 -15.15 15.28 21.89
CA THR A 600 -16.33 14.52 22.36
C THR A 600 -17.32 15.45 23.08
N PRO A 601 -18.64 15.16 23.09
CA PRO A 601 -19.60 15.97 23.81
C PRO A 601 -19.32 16.00 25.31
N ARG A 602 -19.84 17.02 26.00
CA ARG A 602 -19.88 17.01 27.47
C ARG A 602 -20.71 15.82 27.93
N GLN A 603 -20.15 15.03 28.85
CA GLN A 603 -20.78 13.81 29.34
C GLN A 603 -20.40 13.56 30.80
N ALA A 604 -21.23 12.79 31.50
CA ALA A 604 -21.02 12.38 32.89
C ALA A 604 -21.52 10.95 33.11
N LEU A 605 -20.76 10.16 33.86
CA LEU A 605 -21.16 8.81 34.25
C LEU A 605 -21.97 8.85 35.54
N ALA A 606 -23.25 8.47 35.48
CA ALA A 606 -24.11 8.28 36.65
C ALA A 606 -24.23 6.79 37.00
N ARG A 607 -24.15 6.46 38.28
CA ARG A 607 -24.35 5.10 38.81
C ARG A 607 -25.76 4.90 39.38
N THR A 608 -26.50 5.97 39.59
CA THR A 608 -27.88 5.94 40.11
C THR A 608 -28.80 6.84 39.28
N GLY A 609 -30.11 6.62 39.38
CA GLY A 609 -31.11 7.46 38.73
C GLY A 609 -31.08 8.91 39.22
N ASP A 610 -30.79 9.15 40.50
CA ASP A 610 -30.69 10.50 41.06
C ASP A 610 -29.43 11.22 40.57
N GLU A 611 -28.30 10.51 40.47
CA GLU A 611 -27.09 11.05 39.81
C GLU A 611 -27.36 11.38 38.33
N ALA A 612 -28.10 10.52 37.62
CA ALA A 612 -28.42 10.72 36.22
C ALA A 612 -29.22 12.01 35.99
N VAL A 613 -30.23 12.26 36.84
CA VAL A 613 -31.04 13.48 36.79
C VAL A 613 -30.19 14.72 37.11
N ARG A 614 -29.40 14.68 38.20
CA ARG A 614 -28.53 15.79 38.59
C ARG A 614 -27.54 16.14 37.48
N PHE A 615 -26.84 15.14 36.94
CA PHE A 615 -25.86 15.36 35.87
C PHE A 615 -26.52 15.82 34.56
N ALA A 616 -27.73 15.35 34.25
CA ALA A 616 -28.48 15.86 33.10
C ALA A 616 -28.78 17.36 33.21
N ALA A 617 -29.20 17.82 34.40
CA ALA A 617 -29.46 19.24 34.67
C ALA A 617 -28.18 20.10 34.55
N GLU A 618 -27.04 19.60 35.03
CA GLU A 618 -25.73 20.25 34.92
C GLU A 618 -25.22 20.32 33.45
N LEU A 619 -25.45 19.27 32.67
CA LEU A 619 -25.06 19.20 31.25
C LEU A 619 -25.93 20.09 30.35
N GLY A 620 -27.20 20.27 30.73
CA GLY A 620 -28.21 21.02 29.99
C GLY A 620 -28.94 20.15 28.95
N PHE A 621 -30.26 20.31 28.88
CA PHE A 621 -31.14 19.57 27.98
C PHE A 621 -31.11 20.10 26.53
N PRO A 622 -31.41 19.25 25.52
CA PRO A 622 -31.72 17.82 25.65
C PRO A 622 -30.47 16.95 25.81
N VAL A 623 -30.62 15.84 26.55
CA VAL A 623 -29.54 14.86 26.80
C VAL A 623 -29.86 13.48 26.22
N ALA A 624 -28.81 12.72 25.94
CA ALA A 624 -28.87 11.29 25.68
C ALA A 624 -28.47 10.52 26.94
N LEU A 625 -29.13 9.40 27.18
CA LEU A 625 -28.82 8.46 28.26
C LEU A 625 -28.42 7.12 27.63
N LYS A 626 -27.17 6.70 27.84
CA LYS A 626 -26.56 5.51 27.23
C LYS A 626 -26.10 4.53 28.30
N LEU A 627 -26.44 3.25 28.16
CA LEU A 627 -26.05 2.19 29.08
C LEU A 627 -24.53 2.00 29.12
N VAL A 628 -24.00 1.82 30.33
CA VAL A 628 -22.63 1.34 30.58
C VAL A 628 -22.75 0.01 31.31
N ALA A 629 -22.39 -1.09 30.64
CA ALA A 629 -22.53 -2.44 31.16
C ALA A 629 -21.39 -3.36 30.69
N GLU A 630 -21.02 -4.32 31.53
CA GLU A 630 -20.06 -5.37 31.16
C GLU A 630 -20.75 -6.44 30.30
N GLY A 631 -20.12 -6.85 29.19
CA GLY A 631 -20.65 -7.90 28.32
C GLY A 631 -21.87 -7.52 27.46
N ILE A 632 -22.23 -6.23 27.36
CA ILE A 632 -23.26 -5.71 26.43
C ILE A 632 -22.58 -4.83 25.38
N THR A 633 -22.38 -5.36 24.18
CA THR A 633 -21.71 -4.65 23.07
C THR A 633 -22.69 -3.83 22.22
N HIS A 634 -23.86 -4.39 21.86
CA HIS A 634 -24.91 -3.70 21.11
C HIS A 634 -25.97 -3.12 22.06
N LYS A 635 -25.71 -1.90 22.56
CA LYS A 635 -26.57 -1.22 23.54
C LYS A 635 -28.00 -1.01 23.01
N THR A 636 -28.17 -0.69 21.73
CA THR A 636 -29.47 -0.42 21.13
C THR A 636 -30.42 -1.63 21.20
N ASP A 637 -29.89 -2.84 21.04
CA ASP A 637 -30.67 -4.09 21.03
C ASP A 637 -31.32 -4.40 22.39
N VAL A 638 -30.66 -3.97 23.46
CA VAL A 638 -31.20 -4.06 24.83
C VAL A 638 -31.94 -2.80 25.25
N GLY A 639 -32.23 -1.88 24.32
CA GLY A 639 -32.85 -0.60 24.64
C GLY A 639 -31.95 0.28 25.52
N GLY A 640 -30.64 0.08 25.48
CA GLY A 640 -29.60 0.77 26.24
C GLY A 640 -29.26 2.17 25.74
N VAL A 641 -30.03 2.75 24.81
CA VAL A 641 -29.87 4.14 24.36
C VAL A 641 -31.23 4.83 24.37
N ARG A 642 -31.30 6.02 24.99
CA ARG A 642 -32.44 6.93 24.94
C ARG A 642 -31.92 8.31 24.53
N LEU A 643 -32.49 8.87 23.46
CA LEU A 643 -32.04 10.13 22.88
C LEU A 643 -33.09 11.22 23.08
N GLY A 644 -32.65 12.48 23.13
CA GLY A 644 -33.54 13.62 23.11
C GLY A 644 -34.38 13.82 24.37
N LEU A 645 -33.86 13.43 25.55
CA LEU A 645 -34.53 13.63 26.83
C LEU A 645 -34.50 15.11 27.20
N ARG A 646 -35.66 15.70 27.45
CA ARG A 646 -35.89 17.16 27.48
C ARG A 646 -35.95 17.74 28.88
N ASP A 647 -36.18 16.90 29.88
CA ASP A 647 -36.30 17.29 31.28
C ASP A 647 -35.89 16.16 32.24
N GLU A 648 -35.89 16.48 33.53
CA GLU A 648 -35.51 15.57 34.62
C GLU A 648 -36.45 14.35 34.72
N ALA A 649 -37.73 14.52 34.41
CA ALA A 649 -38.71 13.44 34.50
C ALA A 649 -38.45 12.39 33.42
N GLU A 650 -38.25 12.83 32.17
CA GLU A 650 -37.89 11.95 31.05
C GLU A 650 -36.58 11.19 31.32
N VAL A 651 -35.59 11.81 31.96
CA VAL A 651 -34.33 11.13 32.36
C VAL A 651 -34.58 10.05 33.41
N ARG A 652 -35.38 10.34 34.43
CA ARG A 652 -35.72 9.37 35.49
C ARG A 652 -36.48 8.18 34.92
N GLU A 653 -37.47 8.44 34.07
CA GLU A 653 -38.25 7.40 33.39
C GLU A 653 -37.36 6.54 32.46
N ALA A 654 -36.48 7.17 31.68
CA ALA A 654 -35.54 6.48 30.81
C ALA A 654 -34.59 5.54 31.58
N TYR A 655 -34.07 5.99 32.72
CA TYR A 655 -33.21 5.18 33.59
C TYR A 655 -33.96 3.96 34.15
N LEU A 656 -35.15 4.17 34.71
CA LEU A 656 -35.96 3.10 35.29
C LEU A 656 -36.40 2.09 34.23
N ALA A 657 -36.80 2.55 33.04
CA ALA A 657 -37.17 1.69 31.93
C ALA A 657 -35.98 0.83 31.46
N MET A 658 -34.76 1.39 31.44
CA MET A 658 -33.55 0.66 31.06
C MET A 658 -33.20 -0.42 32.10
N LEU A 659 -33.25 -0.07 33.39
CA LEU A 659 -33.01 -1.03 34.48
C LEU A 659 -34.08 -2.14 34.49
N GLY A 660 -35.35 -1.78 34.28
CA GLY A 660 -36.46 -2.73 34.16
C GLY A 660 -36.22 -3.75 33.05
N ARG A 661 -35.87 -3.27 31.84
CA ARG A 661 -35.55 -4.14 30.70
C ARG A 661 -34.36 -5.06 30.95
N LEU A 662 -33.29 -4.58 31.58
CA LEU A 662 -32.15 -5.43 31.94
C LEU A 662 -32.54 -6.47 33.00
N THR A 663 -33.44 -6.13 33.93
CA THR A 663 -33.97 -7.06 34.92
C THR A 663 -34.80 -8.16 34.27
N GLU A 664 -35.68 -7.81 33.33
CA GLU A 664 -36.47 -8.79 32.54
C GLU A 664 -35.59 -9.75 31.75
N LEU A 665 -34.46 -9.27 31.25
CA LEU A 665 -33.46 -10.09 30.53
C LEU A 665 -32.54 -10.88 31.47
N GLY A 666 -32.65 -10.74 32.80
CA GLY A 666 -31.78 -11.39 33.77
C GLY A 666 -30.35 -10.82 33.81
N ARG A 667 -30.15 -9.60 33.31
CA ARG A 667 -28.84 -8.93 33.12
C ARG A 667 -28.66 -7.66 33.94
N ALA A 668 -29.48 -7.43 34.96
CA ALA A 668 -29.37 -6.23 35.80
C ALA A 668 -27.98 -6.10 36.47
N GLY A 669 -27.34 -7.22 36.81
CA GLY A 669 -25.99 -7.25 37.39
C GLY A 669 -24.86 -6.82 36.45
N ASP A 670 -25.14 -6.73 35.14
CA ASP A 670 -24.16 -6.28 34.14
C ASP A 670 -24.05 -4.75 34.11
N MET A 671 -25.08 -4.04 34.59
CA MET A 671 -25.13 -2.58 34.59
C MET A 671 -24.10 -1.99 35.56
N ARG A 672 -23.23 -1.12 35.06
CA ARG A 672 -22.23 -0.35 35.84
C ARG A 672 -22.64 1.11 36.00
N GLY A 673 -23.57 1.58 35.16
CA GLY A 673 -24.15 2.92 35.22
C GLY A 673 -24.78 3.33 33.88
N VAL A 674 -25.02 4.63 33.74
CA VAL A 674 -25.44 5.27 32.50
C VAL A 674 -24.55 6.48 32.22
N LEU A 675 -24.20 6.66 30.96
CA LEU A 675 -23.51 7.84 30.46
C LEU A 675 -24.57 8.86 30.02
N LEU A 676 -24.59 10.01 30.67
CA LEU A 676 -25.39 11.16 30.29
C LEU A 676 -24.55 12.02 29.38
N GLN A 677 -25.10 12.41 28.23
CA GLN A 677 -24.35 13.15 27.22
C GLN A 677 -25.23 14.24 26.64
N ARG A 678 -24.72 15.47 26.51
CA ARG A 678 -25.46 16.54 25.83
C ARG A 678 -25.67 16.17 24.37
N MET A 679 -26.91 16.32 23.87
CA MET A 679 -27.21 16.06 22.46
C MET A 679 -26.43 17.05 21.58
N ALA A 680 -25.72 16.51 20.60
CA ALA A 680 -25.12 17.31 19.55
C ALA A 680 -26.20 17.89 18.63
N GLU A 681 -25.89 19.03 18.01
CA GLU A 681 -26.75 19.58 16.96
C GLU A 681 -26.72 18.69 15.70
N ARG A 682 -27.73 18.85 14.85
CA ARG A 682 -27.86 18.04 13.63
C ARG A 682 -26.71 18.33 12.67
N GLY A 683 -26.17 17.27 12.08
CA GLY A 683 -25.13 17.30 11.05
C GLY A 683 -25.17 16.02 10.22
N VAL A 684 -24.16 15.84 9.38
CA VAL A 684 -24.00 14.58 8.64
C VAL A 684 -23.32 13.56 9.56
N GLU A 685 -23.95 12.42 9.77
CA GLU A 685 -23.35 11.31 10.54
C GLU A 685 -22.32 10.59 9.67
N THR A 686 -21.09 10.53 10.18
CA THR A 686 -19.94 9.83 9.60
C THR A 686 -19.39 8.80 10.60
N PHE A 687 -18.51 7.93 10.15
CA PHE A 687 -17.80 6.98 11.01
C PHE A 687 -16.30 7.13 10.78
N VAL A 688 -15.53 7.06 11.88
CA VAL A 688 -14.07 6.92 11.87
C VAL A 688 -13.72 5.77 12.79
N GLY A 689 -12.93 4.81 12.31
CA GLY A 689 -12.46 3.73 13.17
C GLY A 689 -11.14 3.17 12.72
N ALA A 690 -10.56 2.31 13.55
CA ALA A 690 -9.34 1.59 13.24
C ALA A 690 -9.42 0.16 13.77
N THR A 691 -8.85 -0.79 13.04
CA THR A 691 -8.74 -2.19 13.48
C THR A 691 -7.35 -2.69 13.15
N LYS A 692 -6.74 -3.43 14.07
CA LYS A 692 -5.42 -4.05 13.87
C LYS A 692 -5.55 -5.28 12.98
N ASP A 693 -4.93 -5.23 11.82
CA ASP A 693 -4.69 -6.38 10.95
C ASP A 693 -3.35 -7.05 11.33
N PRO A 694 -3.29 -8.39 11.42
CA PRO A 694 -2.06 -9.09 11.82
C PRO A 694 -0.88 -8.92 10.84
N GLU A 695 -1.16 -8.65 9.56
CA GLU A 695 -0.16 -8.50 8.52
C GLU A 695 0.16 -7.02 8.28
N PHE A 696 -0.88 -6.17 8.18
CA PHE A 696 -0.72 -4.77 7.75
C PHE A 696 -0.67 -3.73 8.87
N GLY A 697 -0.83 -4.13 10.14
CA GLY A 697 -1.01 -3.19 11.23
C GLY A 697 -2.39 -2.54 11.20
N HIS A 698 -2.52 -1.29 11.63
CA HIS A 698 -3.85 -0.67 11.77
C HIS A 698 -4.43 -0.22 10.44
N LEU A 699 -5.64 -0.70 10.15
CA LEU A 699 -6.50 -0.23 9.08
C LEU A 699 -7.47 0.80 9.62
N ILE A 700 -7.40 2.02 9.09
CA ILE A 700 -8.28 3.12 9.42
C ILE A 700 -9.41 3.17 8.39
N GLY A 701 -10.64 3.17 8.86
CA GLY A 701 -11.85 3.28 8.07
C GLY A 701 -12.50 4.65 8.20
N PHE A 702 -13.02 5.17 7.08
CA PHE A 702 -13.88 6.36 7.04
C PHE A 702 -15.12 6.07 6.19
N GLY A 703 -16.29 6.51 6.63
CA GLY A 703 -17.52 6.35 5.87
C GLY A 703 -18.64 7.27 6.36
N LEU A 704 -19.82 7.12 5.77
CA LEU A 704 -21.04 7.57 6.47
C LEU A 704 -21.17 6.83 7.80
N GLY A 705 -21.92 7.40 8.75
CA GLY A 705 -22.09 6.89 10.11
C GLY A 705 -23.52 6.42 10.39
N GLY A 706 -23.74 5.90 11.60
CA GLY A 706 -25.06 5.46 12.06
C GLY A 706 -25.50 4.12 11.47
N VAL A 707 -26.81 3.87 11.44
CA VAL A 707 -27.37 2.58 10.98
C VAL A 707 -27.14 2.35 9.48
N GLN A 708 -26.84 3.41 8.72
CA GLN A 708 -26.67 3.35 7.27
C GLN A 708 -25.37 2.65 6.82
N VAL A 709 -24.36 2.56 7.70
CA VAL A 709 -23.05 1.95 7.40
C VAL A 709 -23.16 0.46 7.10
N GLU A 710 -23.91 -0.27 7.93
CA GLU A 710 -24.08 -1.72 7.80
C GLU A 710 -24.80 -2.09 6.49
N LEU A 711 -25.68 -1.22 6.02
CA LEU A 711 -26.49 -1.44 4.82
C LEU A 711 -25.76 -1.04 3.53
N LEU A 712 -25.12 0.14 3.51
CA LEU A 712 -24.56 0.71 2.28
C LEU A 712 -23.10 0.32 2.03
N LYS A 713 -22.35 -0.07 3.06
CA LYS A 713 -20.91 -0.40 3.01
C LYS A 713 -20.08 0.65 2.28
N ASP A 714 -20.46 1.92 2.39
CA ASP A 714 -19.75 3.05 1.80
C ASP A 714 -18.61 3.50 2.72
N VAL A 715 -17.53 2.71 2.72
CA VAL A 715 -16.37 2.89 3.59
C VAL A 715 -15.10 2.83 2.75
N VAL A 716 -14.18 3.73 3.04
CA VAL A 716 -12.83 3.75 2.48
C VAL A 716 -11.83 3.40 3.58
N PHE A 717 -10.78 2.66 3.21
CA PHE A 717 -9.78 2.20 4.14
C PHE A 717 -8.38 2.68 3.74
N ARG A 718 -7.53 2.88 4.76
CA ARG A 718 -6.12 3.23 4.65
C ARG A 718 -5.33 2.56 5.76
N VAL A 719 -4.08 2.21 5.52
CA VAL A 719 -3.13 1.70 6.50
C VAL A 719 -2.50 2.89 7.24
N ALA A 720 -2.38 2.78 8.57
CA ALA A 720 -1.70 3.76 9.41
C ALA A 720 -0.16 3.68 9.24
N PRO A 721 0.59 4.79 9.39
CA PRO A 721 0.13 6.16 9.65
C PRO A 721 -0.42 6.85 8.39
N LEU A 722 -1.31 7.85 8.58
CA LEU A 722 -1.88 8.64 7.49
C LEU A 722 -1.10 9.93 7.24
N GLY A 723 -0.91 10.26 5.96
CA GLY A 723 -0.56 11.61 5.53
C GLY A 723 -1.81 12.51 5.35
N ALA A 724 -1.60 13.82 5.26
CA ALA A 724 -2.69 14.78 5.03
C ALA A 724 -3.46 14.50 3.72
N ALA A 725 -2.74 14.12 2.66
CA ALA A 725 -3.33 13.72 1.39
C ALA A 725 -4.19 12.44 1.53
N ASP A 726 -3.75 11.47 2.33
CA ASP A 726 -4.53 10.25 2.57
C ASP A 726 -5.86 10.57 3.25
N ALA A 727 -5.82 11.39 4.31
CA ALA A 727 -7.02 11.78 5.05
C ALA A 727 -8.01 12.58 4.19
N ALA A 728 -7.53 13.54 3.39
CA ALA A 728 -8.37 14.29 2.46
C ALA A 728 -9.01 13.38 1.40
N GLN A 729 -8.22 12.47 0.80
CA GLN A 729 -8.72 11.51 -0.17
C GLN A 729 -9.72 10.52 0.43
N MET A 730 -9.58 10.15 1.71
CA MET A 730 -10.57 9.34 2.39
C MET A 730 -11.91 10.08 2.48
N VAL A 731 -11.90 11.35 2.89
CA VAL A 731 -13.11 12.16 3.01
C VAL A 731 -13.82 12.32 1.65
N ASP A 732 -13.07 12.54 0.58
CA ASP A 732 -13.62 12.70 -0.77
C ASP A 732 -13.91 11.36 -1.49
N GLY A 733 -13.44 10.25 -0.94
CA GLY A 733 -13.45 8.92 -1.57
C GLY A 733 -14.74 8.12 -1.37
N ILE A 734 -15.62 8.55 -0.46
CA ILE A 734 -16.91 7.89 -0.23
C ILE A 734 -17.87 8.16 -1.40
N ARG A 735 -18.71 7.18 -1.74
CA ARG A 735 -19.70 7.30 -2.82
C ARG A 735 -20.71 8.39 -2.52
N ALA A 736 -21.08 8.55 -1.26
CA ALA A 736 -22.04 9.53 -0.79
C ALA A 736 -21.45 10.92 -0.48
N ARG A 737 -20.28 11.26 -1.05
CA ARG A 737 -19.61 12.56 -0.84
C ARG A 737 -20.50 13.79 -1.05
N ALA A 738 -21.51 13.68 -1.92
CA ALA A 738 -22.46 14.76 -2.17
C ALA A 738 -23.21 15.20 -0.89
N LEU A 739 -23.40 14.31 0.09
CA LEU A 739 -23.97 14.65 1.39
C LEU A 739 -23.07 15.59 2.19
N LEU A 740 -21.75 15.43 2.07
CA LEU A 740 -20.76 16.32 2.68
C LEU A 740 -20.73 17.70 1.98
N GLU A 741 -21.20 17.75 0.72
CA GLU A 741 -21.21 18.95 -0.14
C GLU A 741 -22.57 19.68 -0.15
N GLY A 742 -23.49 19.33 0.76
CA GLY A 742 -24.76 20.03 0.91
C GLY A 742 -25.88 19.56 -0.03
N PHE A 743 -25.90 18.28 -0.40
CA PHE A 743 -26.96 17.68 -1.22
C PHE A 743 -28.36 18.09 -0.76
N ARG A 744 -29.19 18.56 -1.71
CA ARG A 744 -30.57 19.05 -1.47
C ARG A 744 -30.71 20.13 -0.38
N GLY A 745 -29.73 21.02 -0.28
CA GLY A 745 -29.76 22.12 0.70
C GLY A 745 -29.37 21.69 2.12
N GLY A 746 -28.77 20.51 2.27
CA GLY A 746 -28.09 20.10 3.50
C GLY A 746 -26.86 20.98 3.80
N PRO A 747 -26.31 20.88 5.02
CA PRO A 747 -25.12 21.65 5.38
C PRO A 747 -23.90 21.17 4.59
N VAL A 748 -23.08 22.11 4.11
CA VAL A 748 -21.72 21.82 3.63
C VAL A 748 -20.84 21.61 4.86
N VAL A 749 -20.27 20.42 5.02
CA VAL A 749 -19.51 20.06 6.22
C VAL A 749 -18.07 20.56 6.14
N ASP A 750 -17.44 20.76 7.29
CA ASP A 750 -16.00 20.99 7.37
C ASP A 750 -15.24 19.67 7.11
N LYS A 751 -14.89 19.45 5.84
CA LYS A 751 -14.09 18.30 5.40
C LYS A 751 -12.67 18.32 6.02
N GLY A 752 -12.13 19.50 6.32
CA GLY A 752 -10.81 19.64 6.95
C GLY A 752 -10.81 19.12 8.38
N ALA A 753 -11.86 19.42 9.15
CA ALA A 753 -12.04 18.90 10.50
C ALA A 753 -12.21 17.35 10.52
N LEU A 754 -12.90 16.78 9.51
CA LEU A 754 -12.96 15.31 9.36
C LEU A 754 -11.58 14.70 9.08
N ALA A 755 -10.80 15.33 8.20
CA ALA A 755 -9.44 14.89 7.90
C ALA A 755 -8.53 14.99 9.15
N ASP A 756 -8.67 16.03 9.98
CA ASP A 756 -7.93 16.18 11.24
C ASP A 756 -8.25 15.04 12.23
N VAL A 757 -9.52 14.63 12.37
CA VAL A 757 -9.88 13.47 13.19
C VAL A 757 -9.24 12.17 12.67
N LEU A 758 -9.25 11.96 11.35
CA LEU A 758 -8.59 10.79 10.74
C LEU A 758 -7.09 10.77 11.03
N LEU A 759 -6.42 11.92 10.91
CA LEU A 759 -4.99 12.06 11.21
C LEU A 759 -4.70 11.78 12.69
N ARG A 760 -5.52 12.28 13.62
CA ARG A 760 -5.39 12.05 15.06
C ARG A 760 -5.60 10.59 15.44
N VAL A 761 -6.64 9.96 14.91
CA VAL A 761 -6.91 8.53 15.13
C VAL A 761 -5.77 7.69 14.54
N GLY A 762 -5.30 8.03 13.34
CA GLY A 762 -4.16 7.36 12.71
C GLY A 762 -2.87 7.50 13.49
N ARG A 763 -2.63 8.68 14.10
CA ARG A 763 -1.49 8.89 14.99
C ARG A 763 -1.60 8.10 16.29
N LEU A 764 -2.79 8.05 16.88
CA LEU A 764 -3.06 7.31 18.12
C LEU A 764 -2.74 5.82 17.97
N VAL A 765 -3.25 5.18 16.91
CA VAL A 765 -2.99 3.75 16.69
C VAL A 765 -1.54 3.45 16.29
N ALA A 766 -0.87 4.38 15.62
CA ALA A 766 0.55 4.26 15.31
C ALA A 766 1.44 4.38 16.56
N ASP A 767 1.11 5.28 17.50
CA ASP A 767 1.87 5.44 18.75
C ASP A 767 1.66 4.27 19.73
N PHE A 768 0.53 3.55 19.61
CA PHE A 768 0.12 2.48 20.53
C PHE A 768 -0.34 1.21 19.81
N PRO A 769 0.60 0.32 19.44
CA PRO A 769 0.29 -0.90 18.69
C PRO A 769 -0.62 -1.92 19.39
N HIS A 770 -0.80 -1.81 20.71
CA HIS A 770 -1.68 -2.66 21.52
C HIS A 770 -3.16 -2.26 21.41
N ILE A 771 -3.49 -1.14 20.77
CA ILE A 771 -4.87 -0.84 20.43
C ILE A 771 -5.32 -1.86 19.37
N ALA A 772 -6.31 -2.68 19.70
CA ALA A 772 -6.84 -3.66 18.77
C ALA A 772 -7.91 -3.04 17.87
N GLU A 773 -8.71 -2.15 18.43
CA GLU A 773 -9.86 -1.56 17.76
C GLU A 773 -10.19 -0.17 18.33
N ILE A 774 -10.55 0.76 17.45
CA ILE A 774 -11.17 2.05 17.76
C ILE A 774 -12.42 2.19 16.89
N ASP A 775 -13.53 2.58 17.49
CA ASP A 775 -14.80 2.79 16.78
C ASP A 775 -15.40 4.13 17.25
N LEU A 776 -15.38 5.14 16.38
CA LEU A 776 -16.04 6.44 16.57
C LEU A 776 -17.29 6.49 15.69
N ASN A 777 -18.43 6.06 16.22
CA ASN A 777 -19.68 5.93 15.45
C ASN A 777 -20.94 6.36 16.24
N PRO A 778 -21.60 7.48 15.90
CA PRO A 778 -21.24 8.40 14.82
C PRO A 778 -20.25 9.50 15.23
N VAL A 779 -19.53 10.01 14.24
CA VAL A 779 -18.88 11.32 14.22
C VAL A 779 -19.79 12.27 13.45
N ILE A 780 -20.30 13.31 14.11
CA ILE A 780 -21.22 14.27 13.50
C ILE A 780 -20.40 15.39 12.87
N ALA A 781 -20.52 15.54 11.55
CA ALA A 781 -19.85 16.56 10.76
C ALA A 781 -20.79 17.73 10.46
N ARG A 782 -20.29 18.96 10.68
CA ARG A 782 -21.03 20.21 10.54
C ARG A 782 -20.17 21.27 9.85
N PRO A 783 -20.75 22.41 9.42
CA PRO A 783 -19.97 23.51 8.84
C PRO A 783 -18.96 24.13 9.81
N ASP A 784 -19.19 23.98 11.13
CA ASP A 784 -18.41 24.57 12.22
C ASP A 784 -17.51 23.57 12.95
N GLY A 785 -17.45 22.31 12.49
CA GLY A 785 -16.52 21.30 13.02
C GLY A 785 -17.12 19.89 13.11
N VAL A 786 -16.46 19.03 13.89
CA VAL A 786 -16.77 17.61 14.04
C VAL A 786 -16.83 17.20 15.50
N LEU A 787 -17.71 16.25 15.82
CA LEU A 787 -17.87 15.76 17.19
C LEU A 787 -18.12 14.25 17.21
N ALA A 788 -17.24 13.49 17.86
CA ALA A 788 -17.42 12.05 18.05
C ALA A 788 -18.40 11.82 19.22
N VAL A 789 -19.65 11.45 18.90
CA VAL A 789 -20.70 11.32 19.92
C VAL A 789 -20.75 9.94 20.57
N ASP A 790 -20.22 8.91 19.90
CA ASP A 790 -19.94 7.61 20.51
C ASP A 790 -18.52 7.18 20.18
N ALA A 791 -17.87 6.55 21.14
CA ALA A 791 -16.51 6.07 20.98
C ALA A 791 -16.29 4.79 21.80
N ARG A 792 -15.56 3.85 21.22
CA ARG A 792 -15.11 2.63 21.89
C ARG A 792 -13.66 2.34 21.52
N ILE A 793 -12.89 1.86 22.47
CA ILE A 793 -11.49 1.44 22.28
C ILE A 793 -11.30 0.08 22.93
N ARG A 794 -10.75 -0.86 22.18
CA ARG A 794 -10.33 -2.18 22.65
C ARG A 794 -8.82 -2.26 22.59
N VAL A 795 -8.19 -2.73 23.66
CA VAL A 795 -6.75 -2.99 23.73
C VAL A 795 -6.48 -4.49 23.89
N GLU A 796 -5.39 -4.99 23.31
CA GLU A 796 -4.91 -6.36 23.43
C GLU A 796 -3.37 -6.40 23.41
N THR A 797 -2.78 -7.41 24.07
CA THR A 797 -1.33 -7.66 24.04
C THR A 797 -0.88 -8.28 22.74
#